data_AF-A0A956BC20-F1
#
_entry.id   AF-A0A956BC20-F1
#
_cell.length_a   1.000
_cell.length_b   1.000
_cell.length_c   1.000
_cell.angle_alpha   90.00
_cell.angle_beta   90.00
_cell.angle_gamma   90.00
#
_symmetry.space_group_name_H-M   'P 1'
#
loop_
_entity.id
_entity.type
_entity.pdbx_description
1 polymer ?
#
loop_
_entity_poly.entity_id
_entity_poly.type
_entity_poly.pdbx_seq_one_letter_code
_entity_poly.pdbx_strand_id
1 'polypeptide(L)'
;WFGRTGGVSNHIGRNRAHTVLADAVGDALTALVPVGEGPRVFVRDGRILFRENGLSVKAFHDFLKAPPFRSEPVNGAVKVLVSPFEVVFEHPPAPETPVLDLLTGPEAPLPGLEATQGRLVRYANANDEGVLALELPGAGDAPIDTDPFAWEVRFVFEGRATPKGGEERRLFNVGRPLNDGPRRLPVLEALKAEDPERTLVLAAGEDIEHYSFVQTGKPDLQRPNTWTYYRRLGLTALAPGAAEAAFGLDRLQREAQLAEVTVVGANLGGEVPFAGWRLVQAGRAQVLVVGLVNPDLPPSVRLRAFGDRAITPPGKAVNDAVAQATKQLGRRPDIVVALGVLGAAARQALMSASDEVDVLLADFSERGVMPEDVLTSLDGADAEALRARDRYPLVVVPAGRARLGVLDLTLAPTVGAQGPLRIVASHSQAVPVTGVQPADAALMHAVQAVRQTAYGPAQVQLMPDLGPGITADPVLRARFEQDPRVQSTLRLGGTPPARITADLWRQLVVNTLRKSFDAEVALLPHLSFPWALTGPVTRLEAAANLNLPDEVQVVELTGEQMKALAGSAVLSEMTVTGIGADDDGPLVLGRPIALRERYRVVTTDAVRVDPRLKDILPATAQTTFVHTRNGREDAAAGSPVKLR
;
A
#
# COMPACT_ATOMS: atom_id res chain seq x y z
N TRP A 1 -4.22 1.87 5.35
CA TRP A 1 -3.88 2.60 4.12
C TRP A 1 -2.46 2.16 3.81
N PHE A 2 -2.24 1.33 2.79
CA PHE A 2 -0.96 0.63 2.58
C PHE A 2 -0.69 0.45 1.09
N GLY A 3 0.48 0.91 0.62
CA GLY A 3 1.03 0.63 -0.72
C GLY A 3 0.11 0.99 -1.89
N ARG A 4 -0.59 2.14 -1.82
CA ARG A 4 -1.58 2.51 -2.85
C ARG A 4 -1.00 3.19 -4.09
N THR A 5 0.21 3.70 -3.99
CA THR A 5 0.99 4.32 -5.06
C THR A 5 2.13 3.36 -5.41
N GLY A 6 2.54 3.33 -6.68
CA GLY A 6 3.57 2.41 -7.16
C GLY A 6 4.98 2.72 -6.63
N GLY A 7 5.20 2.73 -5.32
CA GLY A 7 6.51 2.94 -4.72
C GLY A 7 7.56 1.98 -5.29
N VAL A 8 8.84 2.30 -5.09
CA VAL A 8 9.93 1.48 -5.64
C VAL A 8 9.87 0.02 -5.23
N SER A 9 9.19 -0.29 -4.13
CA SER A 9 9.02 -1.64 -3.62
C SER A 9 7.53 -1.99 -3.43
N ASN A 10 6.80 -2.17 -4.53
CA ASN A 10 5.59 -3.00 -4.49
C ASN A 10 5.92 -4.50 -4.53
N HIS A 11 5.44 -5.26 -3.54
CA HIS A 11 5.63 -6.72 -3.45
C HIS A 11 4.30 -7.45 -3.22
N ILE A 12 3.21 -6.70 -3.07
CA ILE A 12 1.87 -7.26 -2.92
C ILE A 12 1.32 -7.43 -4.33
N GLY A 13 1.47 -8.64 -4.87
CA GLY A 13 0.75 -9.04 -6.06
C GLY A 13 -0.75 -9.15 -5.78
N ARG A 14 -1.55 -9.08 -6.84
CA ARG A 14 -2.98 -9.42 -6.74
C ARG A 14 -3.10 -10.93 -6.71
N ASN A 15 -3.32 -11.49 -5.52
CA ASN A 15 -3.70 -12.90 -5.38
C ASN A 15 -5.21 -13.01 -5.62
N ARG A 16 -5.71 -12.89 -6.85
CA ARG A 16 -7.16 -12.93 -7.10
C ARG A 16 -7.69 -14.36 -7.12
N ALA A 17 -6.86 -15.34 -7.45
CA ALA A 17 -7.28 -16.73 -7.52
C ALA A 17 -7.85 -17.27 -6.20
N HIS A 18 -7.36 -16.81 -5.04
CA HIS A 18 -7.94 -17.25 -3.76
C HIS A 18 -9.37 -16.72 -3.56
N THR A 19 -9.67 -15.49 -4.00
CA THR A 19 -11.03 -14.93 -3.90
C THR A 19 -11.99 -15.74 -4.77
N VAL A 20 -11.58 -16.03 -6.01
CA VAL A 20 -12.40 -16.82 -6.94
C VAL A 20 -12.64 -18.24 -6.45
N LEU A 21 -11.60 -18.90 -5.93
CA LEU A 21 -11.79 -20.23 -5.35
C LEU A 21 -12.65 -20.21 -4.10
N ALA A 22 -12.59 -19.14 -3.30
CA ALA A 22 -13.48 -18.98 -2.15
C ALA A 22 -14.93 -18.84 -2.59
N ASP A 23 -15.19 -18.16 -3.72
CA ASP A 23 -16.53 -18.03 -4.31
C ASP A 23 -17.02 -19.34 -4.95
N ALA A 24 -16.11 -20.23 -5.38
CA ALA A 24 -16.44 -21.54 -5.94
C ALA A 24 -16.73 -22.64 -4.89
N VAL A 25 -16.59 -22.32 -3.59
CA VAL A 25 -16.98 -23.24 -2.49
C VAL A 25 -18.49 -23.41 -2.48
N GLY A 26 -18.95 -24.65 -2.41
CA GLY A 26 -20.36 -24.99 -2.49
C GLY A 26 -20.77 -25.46 -3.88
N ASP A 27 -20.26 -24.83 -4.95
CA ASP A 27 -20.56 -25.22 -6.33
C ASP A 27 -19.63 -26.34 -6.82
N ALA A 28 -18.32 -26.18 -6.63
CA ALA A 28 -17.31 -27.11 -7.12
C ALA A 28 -16.30 -27.58 -6.07
N LEU A 29 -16.07 -26.78 -5.02
CA LEU A 29 -15.25 -27.18 -3.87
C LEU A 29 -16.13 -27.51 -2.66
N THR A 30 -15.74 -28.52 -1.89
CA THR A 30 -16.30 -28.78 -0.56
C THR A 30 -15.67 -27.88 0.51
N ALA A 31 -14.40 -27.53 0.34
CA ALA A 31 -13.69 -26.64 1.25
C ALA A 31 -12.53 -25.91 0.53
N LEU A 32 -12.24 -24.69 1.01
CA LEU A 32 -11.00 -23.98 0.78
C LEU A 32 -10.50 -23.45 2.13
N VAL A 33 -9.43 -24.04 2.65
CA VAL A 33 -8.84 -23.71 3.95
C VAL A 33 -7.47 -23.06 3.72
N PRO A 34 -7.32 -21.74 3.90
CA PRO A 34 -6.02 -21.09 3.86
C PRO A 34 -5.12 -21.68 4.93
N VAL A 35 -3.89 -22.01 4.53
CA VAL A 35 -2.84 -22.54 5.40
C VAL A 35 -1.93 -21.41 5.86
N GLY A 36 -1.67 -20.45 4.98
CA GLY A 36 -0.89 -19.28 5.32
C GLY A 36 -0.81 -18.29 4.18
N GLU A 37 -0.50 -17.05 4.52
CA GLU A 37 -0.13 -16.00 3.59
C GLU A 37 1.22 -15.41 4.00
N GLY A 38 1.94 -14.81 3.05
CA GLY A 38 3.12 -14.00 3.36
C GLY A 38 4.33 -14.23 2.45
N PRO A 39 5.46 -13.54 2.72
CA PRO A 39 6.63 -13.54 1.86
C PRO A 39 7.48 -14.81 2.04
N ARG A 40 7.04 -15.94 1.48
CA ARG A 40 7.61 -17.27 1.76
C ARG A 40 8.06 -18.04 0.52
N VAL A 41 8.13 -17.37 -0.63
CA VAL A 41 8.68 -17.90 -1.88
C VAL A 41 9.66 -16.92 -2.52
N PHE A 42 10.62 -17.45 -3.28
CA PHE A 42 11.68 -16.67 -3.91
C PHE A 42 11.64 -16.90 -5.41
N VAL A 43 11.57 -15.81 -6.19
CA VAL A 43 11.35 -15.87 -7.62
C VAL A 43 12.51 -15.25 -8.37
N ARG A 44 12.98 -15.95 -9.41
CA ARG A 44 14.00 -15.46 -10.33
C ARG A 44 13.99 -16.25 -11.64
N ASP A 45 14.10 -15.56 -12.77
CA ASP A 45 14.31 -16.19 -14.09
C ASP A 45 13.37 -17.36 -14.38
N GLY A 46 12.07 -17.19 -14.09
CA GLY A 46 11.05 -18.22 -14.29
C GLY A 46 11.04 -19.34 -13.24
N ARG A 47 11.91 -19.31 -12.23
CA ARG A 47 11.93 -20.24 -11.11
C ARG A 47 11.24 -19.67 -9.88
N ILE A 48 10.49 -20.51 -9.18
CA ILE A 48 9.83 -20.20 -7.91
C ILE A 48 10.31 -21.21 -6.88
N LEU A 49 11.16 -20.78 -5.95
CA LEU A 49 11.64 -21.60 -4.84
C LEU A 49 10.70 -21.52 -3.65
N PHE A 50 10.33 -22.67 -3.10
CA PHE A 50 9.42 -22.79 -1.97
C PHE A 50 9.71 -24.04 -1.13
N ARG A 51 9.06 -24.10 0.03
CA ARG A 51 8.95 -25.30 0.87
C ARG A 51 7.49 -25.50 1.21
N GLU A 52 7.11 -26.75 1.44
CA GLU A 52 5.77 -27.14 1.85
C GLU A 52 5.29 -26.38 3.10
N ASN A 53 6.17 -26.09 4.06
CA ASN A 53 5.79 -25.34 5.28
C ASN A 53 6.22 -23.87 5.22
N GLY A 54 6.43 -23.34 4.01
CA GLY A 54 6.97 -22.02 3.77
C GLY A 54 8.50 -21.97 3.85
N LEU A 55 9.11 -21.17 2.97
CA LEU A 55 10.54 -20.92 2.96
C LEU A 55 10.77 -19.51 3.53
N SER A 56 11.21 -19.41 4.79
CA SER A 56 11.53 -18.12 5.40
C SER A 56 12.77 -17.49 4.74
N VAL A 57 12.93 -16.17 4.84
CA VAL A 57 14.11 -15.45 4.32
C VAL A 57 15.40 -15.97 4.95
N LYS A 58 15.38 -16.23 6.27
CA LYS A 58 16.54 -16.83 6.94
C LYS A 58 16.86 -18.22 6.37
N ALA A 59 15.85 -19.09 6.25
CA ALA A 59 16.05 -20.44 5.72
C ALA A 59 16.52 -20.43 4.26
N PHE A 60 16.05 -19.48 3.46
CA PHE A 60 16.50 -19.27 2.09
C PHE A 60 17.97 -18.83 2.03
N HIS A 61 18.36 -17.84 2.84
CA HIS A 61 19.76 -17.38 2.92
C HIS A 61 20.68 -18.50 3.38
N ASP A 62 20.29 -19.27 4.38
CA ASP A 62 21.08 -20.38 4.89
C ASP A 62 21.21 -21.50 3.84
N PHE A 63 20.14 -21.80 3.10
CA PHE A 63 20.18 -22.74 1.98
C PHE A 63 21.22 -22.34 0.93
N LEU A 64 21.27 -21.04 0.55
CA LEU A 64 22.17 -20.55 -0.49
C LEU A 64 23.65 -20.53 -0.10
N LYS A 65 23.99 -20.58 1.20
CA LYS A 65 25.38 -20.54 1.70
C LYS A 65 26.16 -21.85 1.49
N ALA A 66 25.51 -22.93 1.09
CA ALA A 66 26.11 -24.26 1.03
C ALA A 66 26.11 -24.88 -0.39
N PRO A 67 26.69 -24.23 -1.41
CA PRO A 67 26.88 -24.87 -2.71
C PRO A 67 27.84 -26.08 -2.61
N PRO A 68 27.85 -27.02 -3.59
CA PRO A 68 27.06 -27.01 -4.82
C PRO A 68 25.61 -27.45 -4.61
N PHE A 69 24.74 -27.06 -5.54
CA PHE A 69 23.35 -27.51 -5.56
C PHE A 69 23.18 -28.68 -6.52
N ARG A 70 22.59 -29.77 -6.03
CA ARG A 70 22.17 -30.91 -6.84
C ARG A 70 20.68 -30.77 -7.12
N SER A 71 20.27 -30.99 -8.37
CA SER A 71 18.87 -30.98 -8.78
C SER A 71 18.37 -32.40 -9.09
N GLU A 72 17.16 -32.69 -8.63
CA GLU A 72 16.45 -33.94 -8.90
C GLU A 72 15.01 -33.62 -9.32
N PRO A 73 14.54 -34.07 -10.49
CA PRO A 73 13.13 -33.91 -10.88
C PRO A 73 12.22 -34.63 -9.87
N VAL A 74 11.19 -33.94 -9.36
CA VAL A 74 10.29 -34.49 -8.33
C VAL A 74 9.14 -35.26 -8.93
N ASN A 75 8.67 -34.85 -10.12
CA ASN A 75 7.56 -35.46 -10.86
C ASN A 75 7.59 -34.99 -12.34
N GLY A 76 6.71 -35.54 -13.17
CA GLY A 76 6.48 -35.10 -14.55
C GLY A 76 5.96 -33.66 -14.68
N ALA A 77 5.51 -33.27 -15.88
CA ALA A 77 5.00 -31.93 -16.14
C ALA A 77 3.89 -31.53 -15.13
N VAL A 78 3.99 -30.30 -14.61
CA VAL A 78 3.03 -29.73 -13.65
C VAL A 78 2.17 -28.72 -14.37
N LYS A 79 0.85 -28.86 -14.30
CA LYS A 79 -0.04 -27.81 -14.80
C LYS A 79 0.11 -26.56 -13.93
N VAL A 80 0.34 -25.43 -14.58
CA VAL A 80 0.47 -24.13 -13.94
C VAL A 80 -0.45 -23.15 -14.64
N LEU A 81 -1.12 -22.30 -13.88
CA LEU A 81 -1.85 -21.16 -14.44
C LEU A 81 -1.02 -19.90 -14.25
N VAL A 82 -0.83 -19.15 -15.33
CA VAL A 82 0.01 -17.96 -15.31
C VAL A 82 -0.78 -16.78 -15.87
N SER A 83 -0.73 -15.65 -15.18
CA SER A 83 -1.20 -14.37 -15.70
C SER A 83 -0.11 -13.31 -15.51
N PRO A 84 -0.35 -12.06 -15.97
CA PRO A 84 0.52 -10.94 -15.62
C PRO A 84 0.61 -10.67 -14.10
N PHE A 85 -0.34 -11.19 -13.31
CA PHE A 85 -0.55 -10.82 -11.91
C PHE A 85 -0.27 -11.94 -10.91
N GLU A 86 -0.34 -13.19 -11.32
CA GLU A 86 -0.18 -14.33 -10.42
C GLU A 86 0.27 -15.60 -11.14
N VAL A 87 0.83 -16.52 -10.37
CA VAL A 87 1.15 -17.90 -10.78
C VAL A 87 0.45 -18.84 -9.81
N VAL A 88 -0.38 -19.74 -10.33
CA VAL A 88 -1.18 -20.68 -9.53
C VAL A 88 -0.81 -22.12 -9.88
N PHE A 89 -0.52 -22.93 -8.88
CA PHE A 89 -0.19 -24.34 -9.06
C PHE A 89 -0.58 -25.19 -7.85
N GLU A 90 -0.66 -26.51 -8.05
CA GLU A 90 -0.91 -27.49 -6.99
C GLU A 90 0.37 -28.24 -6.61
N HIS A 91 0.48 -28.65 -5.35
CA HIS A 91 1.53 -29.57 -4.89
C HIS A 91 1.01 -30.54 -3.82
N PRO A 92 1.30 -31.86 -3.90
CA PRO A 92 1.99 -32.55 -5.00
C PRO A 92 1.19 -32.46 -6.31
N PRO A 93 1.86 -32.50 -7.48
CA PRO A 93 1.16 -32.42 -8.76
C PRO A 93 0.30 -33.67 -8.98
N ALA A 94 -0.89 -33.49 -9.53
CA ALA A 94 -1.81 -34.56 -9.89
C ALA A 94 -2.07 -34.55 -11.41
N PRO A 95 -2.31 -35.72 -12.05
CA PRO A 95 -2.67 -35.78 -13.47
C PRO A 95 -3.99 -35.06 -13.78
N GLU A 96 -4.94 -35.13 -12.85
CA GLU A 96 -6.19 -34.37 -12.87
C GLU A 96 -6.06 -33.22 -11.87
N THR A 97 -6.28 -32.00 -12.34
CA THR A 97 -6.17 -30.77 -11.52
C THR A 97 -7.52 -30.06 -11.47
N PRO A 98 -8.56 -30.69 -10.90
CA PRO A 98 -9.91 -30.12 -10.90
C PRO A 98 -9.96 -28.74 -10.25
N VAL A 99 -9.09 -28.43 -9.27
CA VAL A 99 -9.05 -27.08 -8.67
C VAL A 99 -8.52 -26.04 -9.67
N LEU A 100 -7.43 -26.35 -10.39
CA LEU A 100 -6.94 -25.45 -11.45
C LEU A 100 -7.92 -25.35 -12.63
N ASP A 101 -8.66 -26.41 -12.94
CA ASP A 101 -9.64 -26.39 -14.04
C ASP A 101 -10.78 -25.41 -13.76
N LEU A 102 -11.22 -25.29 -12.50
CA LEU A 102 -12.20 -24.28 -12.07
C LEU A 102 -11.75 -22.84 -12.33
N LEU A 103 -10.45 -22.59 -12.33
CA LEU A 103 -9.88 -21.27 -12.59
C LEU A 103 -9.74 -20.95 -14.09
N THR A 104 -9.92 -21.93 -14.97
CA THR A 104 -9.73 -21.78 -16.43
C THR A 104 -10.96 -22.13 -17.27
N GLY A 105 -12.09 -22.44 -16.64
CA GLY A 105 -13.34 -22.75 -17.33
C GLY A 105 -13.88 -21.59 -18.18
N PRO A 106 -14.82 -21.84 -19.12
CA PRO A 106 -15.43 -20.80 -19.97
C PRO A 106 -16.21 -19.73 -19.19
N GLU A 107 -16.61 -20.04 -17.95
CA GLU A 107 -17.21 -19.09 -17.00
C GLU A 107 -16.19 -18.54 -15.99
N ALA A 108 -14.88 -18.78 -16.18
CA ALA A 108 -13.86 -18.45 -15.20
C ALA A 108 -13.77 -16.92 -14.99
N PRO A 109 -13.86 -16.45 -13.74
CA PRO A 109 -13.94 -15.02 -13.42
C PRO A 109 -12.56 -14.30 -13.42
N LEU A 110 -11.49 -14.96 -13.88
CA LEU A 110 -10.14 -14.39 -13.93
C LEU A 110 -9.65 -14.27 -15.38
N PRO A 111 -9.96 -13.17 -16.07
CA PRO A 111 -9.44 -12.94 -17.41
C PRO A 111 -7.90 -12.94 -17.41
N GLY A 112 -7.31 -13.69 -18.34
CA GLY A 112 -5.87 -13.72 -18.60
C GLY A 112 -5.05 -14.73 -17.79
N LEU A 113 -5.67 -15.70 -17.11
CA LEU A 113 -4.97 -16.90 -16.65
C LEU A 113 -4.83 -17.89 -17.81
N GLU A 114 -3.59 -18.15 -18.22
CA GLU A 114 -3.26 -19.10 -19.27
C GLU A 114 -2.69 -20.37 -18.64
N ALA A 115 -3.21 -21.52 -19.06
CA ALA A 115 -2.66 -22.81 -18.65
C ALA A 115 -1.34 -23.07 -19.39
N THR A 116 -0.32 -23.46 -18.64
CA THR A 116 0.98 -23.87 -19.16
C THR A 116 1.52 -25.06 -18.38
N GLN A 117 2.66 -25.59 -18.82
CA GLN A 117 3.33 -26.72 -18.18
C GLN A 117 4.66 -26.27 -17.58
N GLY A 118 4.81 -26.45 -16.28
CA GLY A 118 6.07 -26.26 -15.55
C GLY A 118 6.74 -27.58 -15.22
N ARG A 119 7.94 -27.49 -14.64
CA ARG A 119 8.69 -28.63 -14.09
C ARG A 119 8.88 -28.43 -12.59
N LEU A 120 8.65 -29.48 -11.80
CA LEU A 120 8.96 -29.47 -10.37
C LEU A 120 10.30 -30.14 -10.12
N VAL A 121 11.24 -29.39 -9.53
CA VAL A 121 12.61 -29.84 -9.25
C VAL A 121 12.88 -29.68 -7.76
N ARG A 122 13.55 -30.66 -7.16
CA ARG A 122 14.11 -30.58 -5.81
C ARG A 122 15.57 -30.18 -5.94
N TYR A 123 15.93 -29.10 -5.28
CA TYR A 123 17.33 -28.70 -5.12
C TYR A 123 17.78 -29.08 -3.71
N ALA A 124 18.91 -29.78 -3.61
CA ALA A 124 19.59 -30.07 -2.36
C ALA A 124 20.96 -29.37 -2.34
N ASN A 125 21.28 -28.70 -1.24
CA ASN A 125 22.59 -28.08 -1.04
C ASN A 125 23.62 -29.11 -0.53
N ALA A 126 24.85 -28.68 -0.21
CA ALA A 126 25.92 -29.55 0.28
C ALA A 126 25.65 -30.17 1.66
N ASN A 127 24.68 -29.64 2.41
CA ASN A 127 24.24 -30.15 3.70
C ASN A 127 23.00 -31.05 3.58
N ASP A 128 22.64 -31.47 2.37
CA ASP A 128 21.41 -32.22 2.06
C ASP A 128 20.10 -31.48 2.42
N GLU A 129 20.16 -30.16 2.62
CA GLU A 129 18.95 -29.36 2.85
C GLU A 129 18.22 -29.11 1.53
N GLY A 130 16.94 -29.48 1.50
CA GLY A 130 16.10 -29.39 0.30
C GLY A 130 15.27 -28.11 0.19
N VAL A 131 15.08 -27.64 -1.04
CA VAL A 131 13.98 -26.74 -1.45
C VAL A 131 13.32 -27.28 -2.71
N LEU A 132 12.04 -26.98 -2.90
CA LEU A 132 11.33 -27.27 -4.15
C LEU A 132 11.40 -26.03 -5.06
N ALA A 133 11.46 -26.27 -6.36
CA ALA A 133 11.45 -25.26 -7.39
C ALA A 133 10.38 -25.60 -8.42
N LEU A 134 9.41 -24.70 -8.61
CA LEU A 134 8.60 -24.71 -9.82
C LEU A 134 9.33 -23.90 -10.89
N GLU A 135 9.70 -24.56 -11.98
CA GLU A 135 10.33 -23.95 -13.14
C GLU A 135 9.28 -23.76 -14.25
N LEU A 136 9.00 -22.51 -14.58
CA LEU A 136 8.09 -22.13 -15.66
C LEU A 136 8.79 -22.28 -17.03
N PRO A 137 8.03 -22.32 -18.15
CA PRO A 137 8.63 -22.26 -19.48
C PRO A 137 9.60 -21.09 -19.62
N GLY A 138 10.79 -21.36 -20.15
CA GLY A 138 11.85 -20.36 -20.29
C GLY A 138 12.75 -20.20 -19.06
N ALA A 139 12.49 -20.90 -17.95
CA ALA A 139 13.51 -21.08 -16.92
C ALA A 139 14.71 -21.78 -17.56
N GLY A 140 15.84 -21.07 -17.68
CA GLY A 140 17.05 -21.63 -18.29
C GLY A 140 17.64 -22.78 -17.46
N ASP A 141 18.75 -23.37 -17.91
CA ASP A 141 19.50 -24.38 -17.14
C ASP A 141 20.59 -23.77 -16.25
N ALA A 142 20.60 -22.44 -16.09
CA ALA A 142 21.59 -21.74 -15.29
C ALA A 142 21.60 -22.25 -13.84
N PRO A 143 22.77 -22.37 -13.18
CA PRO A 143 22.83 -22.79 -11.78
C PRO A 143 22.04 -21.85 -10.87
N ILE A 144 21.63 -22.35 -9.70
CA ILE A 144 21.02 -21.51 -8.65
C ILE A 144 22.00 -20.39 -8.29
N ASP A 145 21.58 -19.14 -8.45
CA ASP A 145 22.37 -17.99 -8.04
C ASP A 145 22.48 -17.95 -6.52
N THR A 146 23.70 -17.91 -6.02
CA THR A 146 24.04 -17.86 -4.59
C THR A 146 23.86 -16.48 -3.98
N ASP A 147 23.70 -15.41 -4.78
CA ASP A 147 23.35 -14.09 -4.27
C ASP A 147 21.86 -14.04 -3.87
N PRO A 148 21.52 -13.99 -2.58
CA PRO A 148 20.13 -13.99 -2.14
C PRO A 148 19.34 -12.77 -2.62
N PHE A 149 19.99 -11.62 -2.83
CA PHE A 149 19.31 -10.37 -3.17
C PHE A 149 18.97 -10.24 -4.64
N ALA A 150 19.57 -11.08 -5.47
CA ALA A 150 19.17 -11.22 -6.86
C ALA A 150 17.95 -12.16 -7.02
N TRP A 151 17.37 -12.66 -5.92
CA TRP A 151 16.07 -13.32 -5.88
C TRP A 151 14.99 -12.40 -5.31
N GLU A 152 13.79 -12.47 -5.88
CA GLU A 152 12.67 -11.67 -5.39
C GLU A 152 11.87 -12.42 -4.33
N VAL A 153 11.80 -11.88 -3.11
CA VAL A 153 10.87 -12.41 -2.11
C VAL A 153 9.44 -12.02 -2.48
N ARG A 154 8.53 -12.99 -2.54
CA ARG A 154 7.12 -12.80 -2.94
C ARG A 154 6.13 -13.29 -1.91
N PHE A 155 5.02 -12.56 -1.83
CA PHE A 155 3.84 -13.01 -1.11
C PHE A 155 3.20 -14.19 -1.85
N VAL A 156 2.96 -15.25 -1.11
CA VAL A 156 2.21 -16.41 -1.55
C VAL A 156 0.95 -16.53 -0.69
N PHE A 157 -0.17 -16.86 -1.32
CA PHE A 157 -1.29 -17.49 -0.63
C PHE A 157 -1.14 -18.99 -0.76
N GLU A 158 -1.20 -19.68 0.37
CA GLU A 158 -1.23 -21.12 0.44
C GLU A 158 -2.58 -21.57 1.00
N GLY A 159 -3.25 -22.48 0.29
CA GLY A 159 -4.53 -23.02 0.72
C GLY A 159 -4.62 -24.52 0.50
N ARG A 160 -5.54 -25.16 1.23
CA ARG A 160 -5.99 -26.53 1.01
C ARG A 160 -7.36 -26.48 0.38
N ALA A 161 -7.48 -26.95 -0.85
CA ALA A 161 -8.71 -27.00 -1.61
C ALA A 161 -9.16 -28.44 -1.75
N THR A 162 -10.43 -28.72 -1.46
CA THR A 162 -11.00 -30.06 -1.58
C THR A 162 -12.10 -30.02 -2.64
N PRO A 163 -11.85 -30.52 -3.87
CA PRO A 163 -12.87 -30.66 -4.90
C PRO A 163 -14.04 -31.52 -4.41
N LYS A 164 -15.25 -31.30 -4.94
CA LYS A 164 -16.37 -32.22 -4.71
C LYS A 164 -16.03 -33.62 -5.24
N GLY A 165 -16.07 -34.60 -4.35
CA GLY A 165 -15.73 -35.99 -4.68
C GLY A 165 -14.23 -36.26 -4.90
N GLY A 166 -13.36 -35.27 -4.63
CA GLY A 166 -11.92 -35.39 -4.76
C GLY A 166 -11.18 -35.36 -3.43
N GLU A 167 -9.86 -35.57 -3.50
CA GLU A 167 -8.95 -35.45 -2.36
C GLU A 167 -8.56 -33.99 -2.08
N GLU A 168 -8.20 -33.69 -0.83
CA GLU A 168 -7.61 -32.39 -0.47
C GLU A 168 -6.29 -32.17 -1.24
N ARG A 169 -6.15 -30.98 -1.84
CA ARG A 169 -4.97 -30.54 -2.59
C ARG A 169 -4.41 -29.27 -1.98
N ARG A 170 -3.07 -29.12 -1.95
CA ARG A 170 -2.46 -27.83 -1.59
C ARG A 170 -2.30 -26.99 -2.84
N LEU A 171 -2.75 -25.75 -2.73
CA LEU A 171 -2.71 -24.76 -3.77
C LEU A 171 -1.76 -23.63 -3.35
N PHE A 172 -0.92 -23.24 -4.29
CA PHE A 172 -0.03 -22.10 -4.17
C PHE A 172 -0.47 -21.05 -5.17
N ASN A 173 -0.77 -19.85 -4.68
CA ASN A 173 -0.98 -18.66 -5.51
C ASN A 173 0.12 -17.65 -5.19
N VAL A 174 1.07 -17.50 -6.11
CA VAL A 174 2.21 -16.60 -6.00
C VAL A 174 1.92 -15.30 -6.73
N GLY A 175 1.82 -14.21 -5.97
CA GLY A 175 1.59 -12.88 -6.52
C GLY A 175 2.79 -12.37 -7.32
N ARG A 176 2.51 -11.85 -8.52
CA ARG A 176 3.46 -11.07 -9.32
C ARG A 176 3.33 -9.58 -9.00
N PRO A 177 4.43 -8.82 -9.02
CA PRO A 177 4.43 -7.42 -8.61
C PRO A 177 3.65 -6.59 -9.62
N LEU A 178 3.15 -5.47 -9.12
CA LEU A 178 2.40 -4.49 -9.88
C LEU A 178 3.04 -3.13 -9.72
N ASN A 179 3.37 -2.49 -10.83
CA ASN A 179 3.85 -1.11 -10.83
C ASN A 179 5.00 -0.87 -9.83
N ASP A 180 5.94 -1.83 -9.71
CA ASP A 180 7.10 -1.70 -8.84
C ASP A 180 8.23 -0.94 -9.55
N GLY A 181 9.02 -0.18 -8.79
CA GLY A 181 10.13 0.64 -9.31
C GLY A 181 11.06 -0.10 -10.27
N PRO A 182 11.56 -1.30 -9.94
CA PRO A 182 12.46 -2.06 -10.82
C PRO A 182 11.90 -2.33 -12.22
N ARG A 183 10.60 -2.58 -12.37
CA ARG A 183 9.99 -2.83 -13.69
C ARG A 183 9.45 -1.56 -14.35
N ARG A 184 9.07 -0.57 -13.54
CA ARG A 184 8.62 0.75 -14.02
C ARG A 184 9.78 1.53 -14.65
N LEU A 185 10.99 1.37 -14.12
CA LEU A 185 12.18 2.08 -14.59
C LEU A 185 12.49 1.85 -16.08
N PRO A 186 12.68 0.61 -16.58
CA PRO A 186 12.99 0.38 -17.99
C PRO A 186 11.84 0.82 -18.92
N VAL A 187 10.58 0.73 -18.47
CA VAL A 187 9.43 1.23 -19.24
C VAL A 187 9.49 2.76 -19.40
N LEU A 188 9.78 3.48 -18.31
CA LEU A 188 9.93 4.94 -18.36
C LEU A 188 11.18 5.38 -19.12
N GLU A 189 12.30 4.66 -18.99
CA GLU A 189 13.52 4.93 -19.76
C GLU A 189 13.27 4.75 -21.26
N ALA A 190 12.51 3.72 -21.67
CA ALA A 190 12.12 3.52 -23.06
C ALA A 190 11.24 4.67 -23.59
N LEU A 191 10.17 5.02 -22.85
CA LEU A 191 9.28 6.13 -23.24
C LEU A 191 10.03 7.47 -23.34
N LYS A 192 10.93 7.75 -22.38
CA LYS A 192 11.73 8.98 -22.39
C LYS A 192 12.75 9.00 -23.53
N ALA A 193 13.29 7.85 -23.92
CA ALA A 193 14.26 7.76 -25.01
C ALA A 193 13.66 8.09 -26.39
N GLU A 194 12.34 7.99 -26.55
CA GLU A 194 11.65 8.33 -27.81
C GLU A 194 11.71 9.84 -28.13
N ASP A 195 11.52 10.71 -27.13
CA ASP A 195 11.64 12.18 -27.29
C ASP A 195 12.10 12.86 -25.96
N PRO A 196 13.40 12.82 -25.63
CA PRO A 196 13.89 13.24 -24.32
C PRO A 196 13.72 14.74 -24.04
N GLU A 197 13.71 15.58 -25.08
CA GLU A 197 13.58 17.04 -24.96
C GLU A 197 12.12 17.50 -24.81
N ARG A 198 11.16 16.62 -25.11
CA ARG A 198 9.72 16.91 -24.98
C ARG A 198 9.00 16.06 -23.94
N THR A 199 9.69 15.09 -23.35
CA THR A 199 9.12 14.21 -22.32
C THR A 199 9.38 14.76 -20.92
N LEU A 200 8.31 14.96 -20.14
CA LEU A 200 8.39 15.32 -18.73
C LEU A 200 8.01 14.13 -17.86
N VAL A 201 8.78 13.88 -16.79
CA VAL A 201 8.46 12.83 -15.80
C VAL A 201 8.02 13.53 -14.51
N LEU A 202 6.78 13.32 -14.09
CA LEU A 202 6.17 14.02 -12.96
C LEU A 202 5.66 13.03 -11.91
N ALA A 203 5.77 13.40 -10.64
CA ALA A 203 5.29 12.59 -9.52
C ALA A 203 4.34 13.41 -8.63
N ALA A 204 3.12 12.92 -8.44
CA ALA A 204 2.09 13.59 -7.64
C ALA A 204 2.19 13.32 -6.13
N GLY A 205 3.26 12.67 -5.68
CA GLY A 205 3.49 12.32 -4.28
C GLY A 205 2.89 10.97 -3.88
N GLU A 206 2.93 10.71 -2.58
CA GLU A 206 2.54 9.47 -1.91
C GLU A 206 3.35 8.23 -2.32
N ASP A 207 4.44 8.34 -3.07
CA ASP A 207 5.24 7.23 -3.64
C ASP A 207 6.20 6.57 -2.63
N ILE A 208 6.24 7.08 -1.40
CA ILE A 208 7.01 6.51 -0.29
C ILE A 208 6.19 5.41 0.39
N GLU A 209 6.83 4.27 0.59
CA GLU A 209 6.29 3.17 1.41
C GLU A 209 6.24 3.66 2.84
N HIS A 210 5.11 4.27 3.24
CA HIS A 210 4.97 5.13 4.41
C HIS A 210 5.74 4.64 5.64
N TYR A 211 5.73 3.32 5.86
CA TYR A 211 6.54 2.62 6.85
C TYR A 211 7.01 1.28 6.32
N SER A 212 8.28 0.94 6.58
CA SER A 212 8.71 -0.43 6.46
C SER A 212 7.82 -1.30 7.33
N PHE A 213 7.30 -2.39 6.75
CA PHE A 213 6.53 -3.43 7.45
C PHE A 213 7.28 -4.05 8.64
N VAL A 214 8.53 -3.65 8.85
CA VAL A 214 9.38 -4.09 9.94
C VAL A 214 9.85 -2.87 10.70
N GLN A 215 9.50 -2.82 11.99
CA GLN A 215 9.91 -1.74 12.88
C GLN A 215 11.43 -1.61 12.91
N THR A 216 11.95 -0.58 12.25
CA THR A 216 13.38 -0.24 12.22
C THR A 216 13.66 1.17 12.76
N GLY A 217 12.65 1.87 13.28
CA GLY A 217 12.75 3.27 13.68
C GLY A 217 13.03 4.23 12.51
N LYS A 218 12.89 3.76 11.26
CA LYS A 218 13.08 4.55 10.05
C LYS A 218 11.74 4.79 9.35
N PRO A 219 11.55 5.99 8.75
CA PRO A 219 10.39 6.35 7.95
C PRO A 219 9.98 5.26 7.00
N ASP A 220 10.91 4.86 6.16
CA ASP A 220 10.73 3.96 5.05
C ASP A 220 12.15 3.47 4.76
N LEU A 221 12.33 2.15 4.74
CA LEU A 221 13.65 1.57 4.45
C LEU A 221 14.00 1.69 2.97
N GLN A 222 13.01 1.88 2.09
CA GLN A 222 13.17 2.01 0.66
C GLN A 222 13.36 3.45 0.21
N ARG A 223 13.16 4.43 1.10
CA ARG A 223 13.34 5.86 0.81
C ARG A 223 14.64 6.21 0.08
N PRO A 224 15.82 5.64 0.43
CA PRO A 224 17.04 5.87 -0.34
C PRO A 224 16.95 5.33 -1.79
N ASN A 225 16.30 4.18 -1.98
CA ASN A 225 16.07 3.60 -3.31
C ASN A 225 15.07 4.45 -4.11
N THR A 226 14.04 5.02 -3.47
CA THR A 226 13.10 5.97 -4.11
C THR A 226 13.81 7.21 -4.63
N TRP A 227 14.69 7.81 -3.82
CA TRP A 227 15.50 8.95 -4.26
C TRP A 227 16.44 8.60 -5.42
N THR A 228 17.09 7.43 -5.35
CA THR A 228 17.96 6.94 -6.43
C THR A 228 17.18 6.72 -7.73
N TYR A 229 15.98 6.16 -7.62
CA TYR A 229 15.06 5.94 -8.73
C TYR A 229 14.63 7.26 -9.38
N TYR A 230 14.21 8.26 -8.60
CA TYR A 230 13.86 9.59 -9.11
C TYR A 230 15.01 10.30 -9.81
N ARG A 231 16.21 10.22 -9.23
CA ARG A 231 17.41 10.78 -9.84
C ARG A 231 17.69 10.13 -11.20
N ARG A 232 17.65 8.80 -11.28
CA ARG A 232 17.89 8.06 -12.54
C ARG A 232 16.90 8.44 -13.64
N LEU A 233 15.63 8.64 -13.28
CA LEU A 233 14.61 9.08 -14.24
C LEU A 233 14.78 10.52 -14.71
N GLY A 234 15.53 11.35 -13.97
CA GLY A 234 15.53 12.80 -14.16
C GLY A 234 14.15 13.37 -13.92
N LEU A 235 13.57 13.06 -12.74
CA LEU A 235 12.23 13.52 -12.36
C LEU A 235 12.16 15.05 -12.46
N THR A 236 11.22 15.55 -13.27
CA THR A 236 11.05 16.98 -13.54
C THR A 236 10.56 17.73 -12.30
N ALA A 237 9.57 17.18 -11.61
CA ALA A 237 9.00 17.74 -10.39
C ALA A 237 8.29 16.68 -9.55
N LEU A 238 8.39 16.82 -8.23
CA LEU A 238 7.65 16.09 -7.21
C LEU A 238 6.74 17.06 -6.45
N ALA A 239 5.43 16.84 -6.47
CA ALA A 239 4.53 17.45 -5.50
C ALA A 239 4.45 16.52 -4.27
N PRO A 240 4.82 16.97 -3.06
CA PRO A 240 4.89 16.08 -1.92
C PRO A 240 3.50 15.74 -1.39
N GLY A 241 3.25 14.45 -1.16
CA GLY A 241 2.12 13.97 -0.37
C GLY A 241 2.42 14.05 1.13
N ALA A 242 1.48 13.60 1.94
CA ALA A 242 1.68 13.46 3.37
C ALA A 242 2.80 12.46 3.70
N ALA A 243 2.96 11.41 2.89
CA ALA A 243 4.03 10.42 3.05
C ALA A 243 5.44 10.99 2.90
N GLU A 244 5.67 11.79 1.85
CA GLU A 244 6.95 12.45 1.59
C GLU A 244 7.31 13.38 2.73
N ALA A 245 6.31 14.12 3.21
CA ALA A 245 6.43 15.17 4.20
C ALA A 245 6.32 14.68 5.66
N ALA A 246 6.02 13.40 5.92
CA ALA A 246 5.75 12.83 7.26
C ALA A 246 6.88 13.01 8.31
N PHE A 247 8.04 13.52 7.92
CA PHE A 247 9.21 13.79 8.76
C PHE A 247 9.67 15.26 8.68
N GLY A 248 8.77 16.13 8.24
CA GLY A 248 8.99 17.56 8.11
C GLY A 248 9.56 17.98 6.75
N LEU A 249 9.18 19.18 6.33
CA LEU A 249 9.53 19.76 5.04
C LEU A 249 11.03 20.03 4.88
N ASP A 250 11.72 20.41 5.96
CA ASP A 250 13.17 20.69 5.89
C ASP A 250 13.98 19.44 5.58
N ARG A 251 13.57 18.30 6.17
CA ARG A 251 14.19 17.02 5.90
C ARG A 251 13.90 16.57 4.48
N LEU A 252 12.65 16.66 4.06
CA LEU A 252 12.25 16.37 2.68
C LEU A 252 13.09 17.18 1.68
N GLN A 253 13.26 18.48 1.91
CA GLN A 253 14.06 19.34 1.04
C GLN A 253 15.52 18.90 0.99
N ARG A 254 16.15 18.63 2.13
CA ARG A 254 17.55 18.18 2.17
C ARG A 254 17.74 16.87 1.40
N GLU A 255 16.84 15.92 1.59
CA GLU A 255 16.90 14.64 0.88
C GLU A 255 16.70 14.82 -0.64
N ALA A 256 15.73 15.65 -1.05
CA ALA A 256 15.49 15.96 -2.45
C ALA A 256 16.69 16.67 -3.10
N GLN A 257 17.34 17.61 -2.39
CA GLN A 257 18.56 18.27 -2.87
C GLN A 257 19.71 17.29 -3.08
N LEU A 258 19.95 16.38 -2.13
CA LEU A 258 20.97 15.33 -2.27
C LEU A 258 20.66 14.36 -3.42
N ALA A 259 19.38 14.18 -3.73
CA ALA A 259 18.89 13.34 -4.81
C ALA A 259 18.74 14.09 -6.15
N GLU A 260 19.03 15.39 -6.20
CA GLU A 260 18.82 16.26 -7.37
C GLU A 260 17.37 16.27 -7.88
N VAL A 261 16.41 16.10 -6.96
CA VAL A 261 14.97 16.12 -7.26
C VAL A 261 14.39 17.48 -6.92
N THR A 262 13.61 18.06 -7.84
CA THR A 262 12.88 19.30 -7.56
C THR A 262 11.55 19.00 -6.88
N VAL A 263 11.34 19.57 -5.69
CA VAL A 263 10.06 19.54 -4.97
C VAL A 263 9.29 20.84 -5.24
N VAL A 264 7.97 20.74 -5.44
CA VAL A 264 7.07 21.89 -5.66
C VAL A 264 5.85 21.81 -4.73
N GLY A 265 5.44 22.94 -4.14
CA GLY A 265 4.24 23.00 -3.28
C GLY A 265 3.70 24.42 -3.08
N ALA A 266 2.85 24.87 -4.01
CA ALA A 266 2.36 26.25 -4.11
C ALA A 266 1.34 26.65 -3.04
N ASN A 267 0.59 25.70 -2.50
CA ASN A 267 -0.46 25.99 -1.53
C ASN A 267 -0.04 25.82 -0.07
N LEU A 268 1.26 25.71 0.21
CA LEU A 268 1.80 25.72 1.56
C LEU A 268 2.12 27.16 2.00
N GLY A 269 1.58 27.57 3.14
CA GLY A 269 1.78 28.89 3.73
C GLY A 269 3.06 29.00 4.57
N GLY A 270 3.45 30.26 4.82
CA GLY A 270 4.68 30.60 5.53
C GLY A 270 5.94 30.39 4.67
N GLU A 271 7.11 30.50 5.30
CA GLU A 271 8.39 30.23 4.61
C GLU A 271 8.57 28.73 4.43
N VAL A 272 8.54 28.24 3.18
CA VAL A 272 8.73 26.83 2.83
C VAL A 272 10.09 26.62 2.16
N PRO A 273 10.75 25.47 2.38
CA PRO A 273 12.13 25.26 1.93
C PRO A 273 12.28 24.93 0.42
N PHE A 274 11.18 24.95 -0.34
CA PHE A 274 11.15 24.74 -1.78
C PHE A 274 10.15 25.68 -2.48
N ALA A 275 10.30 25.83 -3.80
CA ALA A 275 9.44 26.68 -4.60
C ALA A 275 8.00 26.13 -4.68
N GLY A 276 7.03 27.01 -4.90
CA GLY A 276 5.64 26.59 -5.13
C GLY A 276 5.42 25.91 -6.49
N TRP A 277 6.21 26.32 -7.48
CA TRP A 277 6.06 25.94 -8.87
C TRP A 277 7.42 25.93 -9.58
N ARG A 278 7.46 25.31 -10.76
CA ARG A 278 8.65 25.29 -11.63
C ARG A 278 8.23 25.55 -13.07
N LEU A 279 8.96 26.43 -13.75
CA LEU A 279 8.85 26.58 -15.20
C LEU A 279 9.84 25.66 -15.90
N VAL A 280 9.37 24.90 -16.88
CA VAL A 280 10.16 23.89 -17.61
C VAL A 280 9.97 24.10 -19.09
N GLN A 281 11.05 23.99 -19.86
CA GLN A 281 10.98 23.99 -21.31
C GLN A 281 10.87 22.55 -21.83
N ALA A 282 9.85 22.27 -22.63
CA ALA A 282 9.66 21.00 -23.34
C ALA A 282 9.60 21.27 -24.85
N GLY A 283 10.70 21.02 -25.55
CA GLY A 283 10.93 21.53 -26.90
C GLY A 283 10.84 23.07 -26.93
N ARG A 284 9.80 23.60 -27.58
CA ARG A 284 9.52 25.06 -27.61
C ARG A 284 8.44 25.52 -26.63
N ALA A 285 7.77 24.60 -25.95
CA ALA A 285 6.71 24.92 -25.01
C ALA A 285 7.29 25.32 -23.65
N GLN A 286 6.71 26.35 -23.05
CA GLN A 286 6.94 26.77 -21.67
C GLN A 286 5.85 26.15 -20.79
N VAL A 287 6.22 25.13 -20.02
CA VAL A 287 5.32 24.36 -19.15
C VAL A 287 5.49 24.82 -17.71
N LEU A 288 4.43 25.32 -17.10
CA LEU A 288 4.38 25.63 -15.67
C LEU A 288 3.88 24.41 -14.90
N VAL A 289 4.70 23.87 -14.01
CA VAL A 289 4.30 22.79 -13.10
C VAL A 289 4.05 23.38 -11.72
N VAL A 290 2.82 23.26 -11.21
CA VAL A 290 2.38 23.78 -9.91
C VAL A 290 2.13 22.61 -8.96
N GLY A 291 2.91 22.53 -7.88
CA GLY A 291 2.72 21.51 -6.86
C GLY A 291 1.59 21.85 -5.90
N LEU A 292 0.76 20.89 -5.55
CA LEU A 292 -0.38 21.07 -4.65
C LEU A 292 -0.39 19.98 -3.58
N VAL A 293 -0.67 20.37 -2.34
CA VAL A 293 -0.87 19.50 -1.18
C VAL A 293 -2.35 19.41 -0.88
N ASN A 294 -2.84 18.23 -0.46
CA ASN A 294 -4.23 18.06 -0.07
C ASN A 294 -4.59 18.94 1.16
N PRO A 295 -5.53 19.90 1.04
CA PRO A 295 -6.00 20.65 2.20
C PRO A 295 -6.86 19.81 3.15
N ASP A 296 -7.45 18.71 2.66
CA ASP A 296 -8.42 17.87 3.37
C ASP A 296 -7.76 16.72 4.16
N LEU A 297 -6.47 16.84 4.50
CA LEU A 297 -5.77 15.84 5.29
C LEU A 297 -6.34 15.77 6.72
N PRO A 298 -6.39 14.57 7.32
CA PRO A 298 -6.70 14.43 8.75
C PRO A 298 -5.78 15.34 9.58
N PRO A 299 -6.27 16.01 10.64
CA PRO A 299 -5.50 16.96 11.42
C PRO A 299 -4.15 16.43 11.93
N SER A 300 -4.11 15.18 12.40
CA SER A 300 -2.89 14.53 12.86
C SER A 300 -1.86 14.31 11.74
N VAL A 301 -2.32 13.82 10.59
CA VAL A 301 -1.50 13.63 9.39
C VAL A 301 -0.97 14.97 8.90
N ARG A 302 -1.83 15.99 8.85
CA ARG A 302 -1.45 17.35 8.48
C ARG A 302 -0.40 17.93 9.41
N LEU A 303 -0.62 17.86 10.72
CA LEU A 303 0.31 18.39 11.72
C LEU A 303 1.67 17.69 11.62
N ARG A 304 1.68 16.36 11.45
CA ARG A 304 2.92 15.60 11.28
C ARG A 304 3.67 15.96 10.00
N ALA A 305 2.95 16.02 8.88
CA ALA A 305 3.56 16.20 7.57
C ALA A 305 3.97 17.66 7.31
N PHE A 306 3.10 18.61 7.68
CA PHE A 306 3.21 20.01 7.30
C PHE A 306 3.27 20.98 8.50
N GLY A 307 3.20 20.48 9.74
CA GLY A 307 3.15 21.31 10.94
C GLY A 307 1.86 22.14 11.02
N ASP A 308 1.93 23.27 11.71
CA ASP A 308 0.83 24.24 11.84
C ASP A 308 0.62 25.13 10.60
N ARG A 309 1.23 24.76 9.47
CA ARG A 309 1.18 25.59 8.26
C ARG A 309 -0.23 25.70 7.72
N ALA A 310 -0.58 26.91 7.30
CA ALA A 310 -1.77 27.14 6.50
C ALA A 310 -1.63 26.43 5.16
N ILE A 311 -2.65 25.68 4.74
CA ILE A 311 -2.75 25.13 3.39
C ILE A 311 -3.83 25.94 2.68
N THR A 312 -3.44 26.72 1.67
CA THR A 312 -4.37 27.61 0.96
C THR A 312 -5.22 26.80 -0.03
N PRO A 313 -6.40 27.33 -0.44
CA PRO A 313 -7.22 26.68 -1.46
C PRO A 313 -6.43 26.47 -2.77
N PRO A 314 -6.45 25.27 -3.36
CA PRO A 314 -5.64 24.93 -4.54
C PRO A 314 -5.80 25.88 -5.73
N GLY A 315 -7.03 26.30 -6.05
CA GLY A 315 -7.28 27.22 -7.18
C GLY A 315 -6.61 28.58 -7.02
N LYS A 316 -6.59 29.13 -5.79
CA LYS A 316 -5.87 30.37 -5.51
C LYS A 316 -4.37 30.21 -5.75
N ALA A 317 -3.79 29.11 -5.27
CA ALA A 317 -2.36 28.83 -5.42
C ALA A 317 -1.95 28.68 -6.90
N VAL A 318 -2.78 28.04 -7.72
CA VAL A 318 -2.55 27.94 -9.17
C VAL A 318 -2.61 29.32 -9.84
N ASN A 319 -3.66 30.09 -9.58
CA ASN A 319 -3.82 31.44 -10.16
C ASN A 319 -2.63 32.35 -9.80
N ASP A 320 -2.19 32.31 -8.54
CA ASP A 320 -1.02 33.07 -8.07
C ASP A 320 0.27 32.62 -8.79
N ALA A 321 0.47 31.31 -8.96
CA ALA A 321 1.63 30.76 -9.68
C ALA A 321 1.63 31.17 -11.17
N VAL A 322 0.47 31.13 -11.83
CA VAL A 322 0.33 31.52 -13.24
C VAL A 322 0.58 33.01 -13.42
N ALA A 323 0.09 33.86 -12.52
CA ALA A 323 0.35 35.30 -12.56
C ALA A 323 1.85 35.60 -12.42
N GLN A 324 2.55 34.91 -11.50
CA GLN A 324 4.00 35.06 -11.31
C GLN A 324 4.79 34.58 -12.53
N ALA A 325 4.47 33.40 -13.06
CA ALA A 325 5.11 32.86 -14.27
C ALA A 325 4.86 33.76 -15.50
N THR A 326 3.64 34.29 -15.62
CA THR A 326 3.27 35.23 -16.69
C THR A 326 4.10 36.51 -16.61
N LYS A 327 4.29 37.05 -15.41
CA LYS A 327 5.16 38.20 -15.18
C LYS A 327 6.62 37.91 -15.57
N GLN A 328 7.12 36.71 -15.26
CA GLN A 328 8.48 36.31 -15.61
C GLN A 328 8.67 36.11 -17.12
N LEU A 329 7.69 35.53 -17.80
CA LEU A 329 7.74 35.22 -19.24
C LEU A 329 7.35 36.39 -20.14
N GLY A 330 6.66 37.40 -19.60
CA GLY A 330 5.98 38.44 -20.40
C GLY A 330 4.75 37.92 -21.16
N ARG A 331 4.36 36.67 -20.93
CA ARG A 331 3.21 35.97 -21.55
C ARG A 331 2.77 34.80 -20.67
N ARG A 332 1.54 34.32 -20.83
CA ARG A 332 1.09 33.10 -20.14
C ARG A 332 1.99 31.90 -20.55
N PRO A 333 2.31 30.99 -19.61
CA PRO A 333 2.81 29.66 -19.96
C PRO A 333 1.94 28.98 -21.02
N ASP A 334 2.58 28.20 -21.88
CA ASP A 334 1.89 27.46 -22.94
C ASP A 334 1.00 26.35 -22.36
N ILE A 335 1.48 25.71 -21.29
CA ILE A 335 0.76 24.67 -20.54
C ILE A 335 0.91 24.94 -19.04
N VAL A 336 -0.17 24.79 -18.28
CA VAL A 336 -0.20 24.79 -16.82
C VAL A 336 -0.60 23.41 -16.32
N VAL A 337 0.31 22.75 -15.63
CA VAL A 337 0.12 21.43 -15.01
C VAL A 337 -0.06 21.60 -13.50
N ALA A 338 -1.22 21.24 -12.97
CA ALA A 338 -1.45 21.08 -11.55
C ALA A 338 -1.09 19.64 -11.14
N LEU A 339 -0.22 19.49 -10.14
CA LEU A 339 0.37 18.23 -9.73
C LEU A 339 0.16 18.02 -8.22
N GLY A 340 -0.47 16.92 -7.81
CA GLY A 340 -0.56 16.57 -6.39
C GLY A 340 -1.66 15.58 -6.02
N VAL A 341 -1.52 14.96 -4.86
CA VAL A 341 -2.55 14.09 -4.26
C VAL A 341 -3.69 14.95 -3.73
N LEU A 342 -4.81 15.03 -4.46
CA LEU A 342 -6.00 15.80 -4.05
C LEU A 342 -7.20 14.88 -3.82
N GLY A 343 -7.90 15.05 -2.69
CA GLY A 343 -9.20 14.40 -2.45
C GLY A 343 -10.28 14.88 -3.43
N ALA A 344 -11.42 14.21 -3.51
CA ALA A 344 -12.50 14.61 -4.42
C ALA A 344 -12.96 16.06 -4.19
N ALA A 345 -13.11 16.47 -2.92
CA ALA A 345 -13.53 17.82 -2.56
C ALA A 345 -12.50 18.88 -3.02
N ALA A 346 -11.22 18.74 -2.64
CA ALA A 346 -10.16 19.64 -3.10
C ALA A 346 -10.04 19.72 -4.63
N ARG A 347 -10.19 18.60 -5.34
CA ARG A 347 -10.17 18.54 -6.81
C ARG A 347 -11.36 19.27 -7.42
N GLN A 348 -12.56 19.06 -6.89
CA GLN A 348 -13.75 19.80 -7.33
C GLN A 348 -13.59 21.30 -7.10
N ALA A 349 -13.08 21.68 -5.92
CA ALA A 349 -12.81 23.08 -5.59
C ALA A 349 -11.78 23.71 -6.53
N LEU A 350 -10.71 22.98 -6.90
CA LEU A 350 -9.73 23.44 -7.89
C LEU A 350 -10.39 23.70 -9.25
N MET A 351 -11.16 22.72 -9.77
CA MET A 351 -11.82 22.83 -11.07
C MET A 351 -12.86 23.95 -11.12
N SER A 352 -13.52 24.27 -9.99
CA SER A 352 -14.49 25.37 -9.92
C SER A 352 -13.86 26.75 -9.73
N ALA A 353 -12.63 26.83 -9.22
CA ALA A 353 -12.00 28.10 -8.83
C ALA A 353 -10.88 28.58 -9.77
N SER A 354 -10.45 27.76 -10.74
CA SER A 354 -9.31 28.06 -11.60
C SER A 354 -9.53 27.57 -13.03
N ASP A 355 -9.76 28.51 -13.94
CA ASP A 355 -9.76 28.29 -15.39
C ASP A 355 -8.33 28.13 -15.97
N GLU A 356 -7.30 28.31 -15.14
CA GLU A 356 -5.91 28.35 -15.59
C GLU A 356 -5.26 26.97 -15.75
N VAL A 357 -5.88 25.89 -15.25
CA VAL A 357 -5.29 24.55 -15.31
C VAL A 357 -5.54 23.93 -16.68
N ASP A 358 -4.48 23.57 -17.40
CA ASP A 358 -4.59 22.83 -18.66
C ASP A 358 -4.57 21.31 -18.41
N VAL A 359 -3.76 20.85 -17.45
CA VAL A 359 -3.61 19.43 -17.08
C VAL A 359 -3.65 19.28 -15.56
N LEU A 360 -4.44 18.32 -15.06
CA LEU A 360 -4.45 17.92 -13.65
C LEU A 360 -3.96 16.48 -13.50
N LEU A 361 -2.85 16.32 -12.77
CA LEU A 361 -2.28 15.02 -12.38
C LEU A 361 -2.56 14.79 -10.88
N ALA A 362 -3.55 13.94 -10.56
CA ALA A 362 -4.02 13.67 -9.19
C ALA A 362 -4.14 12.17 -8.83
N ASP A 363 -4.23 11.86 -7.52
CA ASP A 363 -4.00 10.53 -6.89
C ASP A 363 -5.20 9.54 -6.80
N PHE A 364 -4.80 8.27 -6.52
CA PHE A 364 -5.40 6.96 -6.25
C PHE A 364 -6.21 6.77 -4.94
N SER A 365 -6.54 7.81 -4.18
CA SER A 365 -7.02 7.64 -2.78
C SER A 365 -8.49 7.22 -2.62
N GLU A 366 -9.37 7.45 -3.60
CA GLU A 366 -10.79 7.12 -3.46
C GLU A 366 -11.19 5.84 -4.21
N ARG A 367 -11.96 4.97 -3.54
CA ARG A 367 -12.69 3.82 -4.11
C ARG A 367 -13.82 4.28 -5.05
N GLY A 368 -13.60 5.32 -5.83
CA GLY A 368 -14.48 5.67 -6.94
C GLY A 368 -14.17 4.73 -8.08
N VAL A 369 -15.04 3.73 -8.27
CA VAL A 369 -15.17 3.05 -9.56
C VAL A 369 -15.38 4.15 -10.61
N MET A 370 -14.33 4.53 -11.32
CA MET A 370 -14.51 4.90 -12.71
C MET A 370 -14.54 3.57 -13.46
N PRO A 371 -15.64 3.23 -14.13
CA PRO A 371 -15.71 2.04 -14.97
C PRO A 371 -14.48 2.01 -15.90
N GLU A 372 -13.93 0.83 -16.16
CA GLU A 372 -12.88 0.65 -17.18
C GLU A 372 -13.27 1.30 -18.52
N ASP A 373 -14.57 1.43 -18.74
CA ASP A 373 -15.25 2.03 -19.88
C ASP A 373 -15.08 3.56 -20.02
N VAL A 374 -14.61 4.29 -19.00
CA VAL A 374 -14.32 5.75 -19.10
C VAL A 374 -12.88 6.01 -19.56
N LEU A 375 -12.00 5.01 -19.44
CA LEU A 375 -10.59 5.10 -19.86
C LEU A 375 -10.38 4.64 -21.31
N THR A 376 -11.39 4.02 -21.92
CA THR A 376 -11.36 3.58 -23.31
C THR A 376 -12.41 4.35 -24.10
N SER A 377 -11.93 5.21 -24.99
CA SER A 377 -12.66 6.00 -25.99
C SER A 377 -13.57 7.12 -25.48
N LEU A 378 -12.99 8.31 -25.34
CA LEU A 378 -13.65 9.54 -25.82
C LEU A 378 -13.64 9.55 -27.37
N ASP A 379 -14.19 8.51 -28.00
CA ASP A 379 -14.59 8.52 -29.40
C ASP A 379 -16.12 8.57 -29.43
N GLY A 380 -16.66 9.67 -29.96
CA GLY A 380 -18.10 9.89 -30.07
C GLY A 380 -18.62 11.08 -29.26
N ALA A 381 -19.89 11.41 -29.49
CA ALA A 381 -20.60 12.66 -29.16
C ALA A 381 -20.42 13.22 -27.73
N ASP A 382 -20.04 12.39 -26.74
CA ASP A 382 -19.75 12.85 -25.37
C ASP A 382 -18.42 13.63 -25.27
N ALA A 383 -17.44 13.31 -26.11
CA ALA A 383 -16.22 14.10 -26.26
C ALA A 383 -16.52 15.47 -26.88
N GLU A 384 -17.50 15.55 -27.77
CA GLU A 384 -17.99 16.80 -28.35
C GLU A 384 -18.80 17.63 -27.35
N ALA A 385 -19.59 17.00 -26.49
CA ALA A 385 -20.34 17.68 -25.41
C ALA A 385 -19.44 18.22 -24.28
N LEU A 386 -18.35 17.49 -23.95
CA LEU A 386 -17.31 17.97 -23.03
C LEU A 386 -16.40 19.03 -23.66
N ARG A 387 -16.06 18.91 -24.95
CA ARG A 387 -15.34 19.95 -25.72
C ARG A 387 -16.20 21.20 -25.96
N ALA A 388 -17.52 21.07 -26.04
CA ALA A 388 -18.44 22.20 -26.13
C ALA A 388 -18.50 23.05 -24.85
N ARG A 389 -17.92 22.57 -23.73
CA ARG A 389 -17.56 23.39 -22.57
C ARG A 389 -16.07 23.70 -22.63
N ASP A 390 -15.72 24.79 -23.31
CA ASP A 390 -14.38 25.28 -23.68
C ASP A 390 -13.22 25.25 -22.64
N ARG A 391 -13.39 24.77 -21.39
CA ARG A 391 -12.42 25.03 -20.29
C ARG A 391 -12.31 23.96 -19.19
N TYR A 392 -12.55 22.68 -19.45
CA TYR A 392 -12.21 21.66 -18.45
C TYR A 392 -10.75 21.21 -18.58
N PRO A 393 -9.97 21.15 -17.48
CA PRO A 393 -8.61 20.63 -17.52
C PRO A 393 -8.61 19.18 -18.00
N LEU A 394 -7.57 18.78 -18.74
CA LEU A 394 -7.32 17.38 -19.03
C LEU A 394 -6.95 16.70 -17.71
N VAL A 395 -7.90 15.95 -17.15
CA VAL A 395 -7.66 15.18 -15.93
C VAL A 395 -7.07 13.84 -16.34
N VAL A 396 -5.78 13.65 -16.09
CA VAL A 396 -5.17 12.33 -16.22
C VAL A 396 -5.41 11.59 -14.92
N VAL A 397 -6.52 10.84 -14.88
CA VAL A 397 -6.75 9.90 -13.79
C VAL A 397 -5.97 8.63 -14.11
N PRO A 398 -5.02 8.20 -13.27
CA PRO A 398 -4.30 6.97 -13.53
C PRO A 398 -5.27 5.77 -13.51
N ALA A 399 -5.16 4.91 -14.52
CA ALA A 399 -5.98 3.71 -14.70
C ALA A 399 -5.59 2.55 -13.76
N GLY A 400 -5.62 2.83 -12.46
CA GLY A 400 -5.44 1.83 -11.40
C GLY A 400 -4.00 1.45 -11.07
N ARG A 401 -3.86 0.61 -10.04
CA ARG A 401 -2.62 0.32 -9.29
C ARG A 401 -1.50 -0.37 -10.08
N ALA A 402 -1.76 -0.78 -11.33
CA ALA A 402 -0.87 -1.60 -12.15
C ALA A 402 -0.41 -0.89 -13.42
N ARG A 403 -0.64 0.42 -13.54
CA ARG A 403 -0.40 1.16 -14.78
C ARG A 403 0.34 2.47 -14.54
N LEU A 404 1.17 2.82 -15.51
CA LEU A 404 1.79 4.12 -15.68
C LEU A 404 0.86 4.98 -16.55
N GLY A 405 0.53 6.19 -16.11
CA GLY A 405 -0.18 7.15 -16.94
C GLY A 405 0.77 7.85 -17.91
N VAL A 406 0.43 7.86 -19.19
CA VAL A 406 1.13 8.62 -20.23
C VAL A 406 0.12 9.54 -20.91
N LEU A 407 0.47 10.81 -21.02
CA LEU A 407 -0.35 11.84 -21.68
C LEU A 407 0.48 12.47 -22.80
N ASP A 408 0.07 12.21 -24.03
CA ASP A 408 0.62 12.83 -25.22
C ASP A 408 -0.20 14.08 -25.55
N LEU A 409 0.48 15.22 -25.73
CA LEU A 409 -0.14 16.49 -26.04
C LEU A 409 0.35 17.00 -27.39
N THR A 410 -0.60 17.28 -28.29
CA THR A 410 -0.30 17.96 -29.56
C THR A 410 -0.52 19.45 -29.37
N LEU A 411 0.53 20.24 -29.61
CA LEU A 411 0.51 21.68 -29.42
C LEU A 411 0.62 22.42 -30.76
N ALA A 412 -0.25 23.39 -30.99
CA ALA A 412 -0.20 24.27 -32.15
C ALA A 412 -0.11 25.75 -31.73
N PRO A 413 0.56 26.61 -32.52
CA PRO A 413 0.63 28.02 -32.22
C PRO A 413 -0.71 28.70 -32.53
N THR A 414 -1.12 29.65 -31.70
CA THR A 414 -2.39 30.39 -31.87
C THR A 414 -2.32 31.48 -32.92
N VAL A 415 -1.15 32.12 -33.09
CA VAL A 415 -0.94 33.23 -34.03
C VAL A 415 0.46 33.17 -34.62
N GLY A 416 0.56 32.84 -35.91
CA GLY A 416 1.84 32.73 -36.62
C GLY A 416 2.71 31.56 -36.14
N ALA A 417 3.82 31.29 -36.83
CA ALA A 417 4.65 30.11 -36.52
C ALA A 417 5.34 30.18 -35.14
N GLN A 418 5.51 31.38 -34.57
CA GLN A 418 6.21 31.63 -33.29
C GLN A 418 5.26 32.08 -32.17
N GLY A 419 3.94 32.00 -32.38
CA GLY A 419 2.96 32.39 -31.37
C GLY A 419 2.89 31.44 -30.16
N PRO A 420 2.16 31.84 -29.10
CA PRO A 420 1.89 30.97 -27.94
C PRO A 420 1.28 29.65 -28.37
N LEU A 421 1.67 28.57 -27.71
CA LEU A 421 1.15 27.25 -28.01
C LEU A 421 -0.11 26.95 -27.22
N ARG A 422 -1.02 26.20 -27.84
CA ARG A 422 -2.22 25.64 -27.18
C ARG A 422 -2.34 24.17 -27.51
N ILE A 423 -2.94 23.44 -26.59
CA ILE A 423 -3.32 22.05 -26.79
C ILE A 423 -4.42 22.01 -27.85
N VAL A 424 -4.16 21.28 -28.93
CA VAL A 424 -5.15 21.05 -30.01
C VAL A 424 -5.61 19.59 -30.06
N ALA A 425 -4.83 18.69 -29.49
CA ALA A 425 -5.22 17.30 -29.27
C ALA A 425 -4.48 16.75 -28.05
N SER A 426 -5.08 15.73 -27.44
CA SER A 426 -4.48 14.98 -26.34
C SER A 426 -4.81 13.50 -26.49
N HIS A 427 -3.86 12.64 -26.17
CA HIS A 427 -4.06 11.21 -26.07
C HIS A 427 -3.57 10.75 -24.69
N SER A 428 -4.45 10.12 -23.92
CA SER A 428 -4.09 9.55 -22.62
C SER A 428 -4.11 8.04 -22.75
N GLN A 429 -3.02 7.41 -22.33
CA GLN A 429 -2.92 5.96 -22.27
C GLN A 429 -2.44 5.51 -20.90
N ALA A 430 -2.77 4.28 -20.55
CA ALA A 430 -2.31 3.67 -19.32
C ALA A 430 -1.50 2.43 -19.63
N VAL A 431 -0.18 2.56 -19.52
CA VAL A 431 0.77 1.49 -19.84
C VAL A 431 0.85 0.53 -18.67
N PRO A 432 0.46 -0.75 -18.81
CA PRO A 432 0.55 -1.71 -17.72
C PRO A 432 2.01 -1.96 -17.34
N VAL A 433 2.29 -2.00 -16.04
CA VAL A 433 3.57 -2.41 -15.45
C VAL A 433 3.27 -3.60 -14.55
N THR A 434 3.59 -4.81 -15.03
CA THR A 434 3.23 -6.09 -14.41
C THR A 434 4.47 -6.92 -14.12
N GLY A 435 4.32 -8.11 -13.52
CA GLY A 435 5.46 -8.97 -13.22
C GLY A 435 6.16 -9.59 -14.43
N VAL A 436 5.57 -9.47 -15.63
CA VAL A 436 6.10 -10.04 -16.87
C VAL A 436 7.22 -9.17 -17.46
N GLN A 437 7.17 -7.86 -17.23
CA GLN A 437 8.20 -6.95 -17.71
C GLN A 437 9.56 -7.26 -17.07
N PRO A 438 10.67 -7.07 -17.81
CA PRO A 438 12.00 -7.16 -17.24
C PRO A 438 12.17 -6.10 -16.14
N ALA A 439 12.88 -6.48 -15.08
CA ALA A 439 13.26 -5.56 -14.01
C ALA A 439 14.68 -5.04 -14.23
N ASP A 440 14.93 -3.78 -13.88
CA ASP A 440 16.27 -3.24 -13.71
C ASP A 440 16.98 -4.03 -12.59
N ALA A 441 18.03 -4.77 -12.94
CA ALA A 441 18.69 -5.71 -12.03
C ALA A 441 19.30 -5.02 -10.81
N ALA A 442 19.90 -3.83 -10.99
CA ALA A 442 20.56 -3.09 -9.92
C ALA A 442 19.54 -2.56 -8.90
N LEU A 443 18.45 -1.95 -9.38
CA LEU A 443 17.37 -1.47 -8.53
C LEU A 443 16.63 -2.63 -7.86
N MET A 444 16.41 -3.75 -8.58
CA MET A 444 15.83 -4.96 -8.01
C MET A 444 16.68 -5.46 -6.84
N HIS A 445 17.99 -5.64 -7.05
CA HIS A 445 18.91 -6.08 -6.02
C HIS A 445 18.88 -5.13 -4.80
N ALA A 446 18.93 -3.81 -5.01
CA ALA A 446 18.88 -2.83 -3.92
C ALA A 446 17.56 -2.90 -3.12
N VAL A 447 16.42 -3.06 -3.82
CA VAL A 447 15.11 -3.23 -3.20
C VAL A 447 15.03 -4.53 -2.39
N GLN A 448 15.53 -5.64 -2.93
CA GLN A 448 15.51 -6.95 -2.28
C GLN A 448 16.46 -7.02 -1.10
N ALA A 449 17.62 -6.36 -1.17
CA ALA A 449 18.53 -6.22 -0.03
C ALA A 449 17.83 -5.61 1.18
N VAL A 450 17.09 -4.51 0.97
CA VAL A 450 16.28 -3.89 2.02
C VAL A 450 15.18 -4.82 2.52
N ARG A 451 14.39 -5.40 1.61
CA ARG A 451 13.25 -6.28 1.98
C ARG A 451 13.70 -7.48 2.77
N GLN A 452 14.66 -8.24 2.26
CA GLN A 452 15.07 -9.49 2.86
C GLN A 452 15.78 -9.26 4.20
N THR A 453 16.59 -8.21 4.31
CA THR A 453 17.20 -7.81 5.59
C THR A 453 16.15 -7.46 6.63
N ALA A 454 15.07 -6.78 6.23
CA ALA A 454 13.97 -6.44 7.11
C ALA A 454 13.10 -7.67 7.45
N TYR A 455 12.72 -8.46 6.45
CA TYR A 455 11.74 -9.54 6.59
C TYR A 455 12.27 -10.72 7.40
N GLY A 456 13.55 -11.05 7.28
CA GLY A 456 14.18 -12.14 8.05
C GLY A 456 13.83 -12.13 9.55
N PRO A 457 14.15 -11.06 10.29
CA PRO A 457 13.79 -10.96 11.71
C PRO A 457 12.29 -10.69 11.98
N ALA A 458 11.51 -10.32 10.97
CA ALA A 458 10.09 -10.01 11.10
C ALA A 458 9.17 -11.21 10.84
N GLN A 459 9.69 -12.29 10.27
CA GLN A 459 8.94 -13.55 10.09
C GLN A 459 8.77 -14.36 11.37
N VAL A 460 9.23 -13.83 12.52
CA VAL A 460 8.97 -14.42 13.84
C VAL A 460 7.47 -14.42 14.10
N GLN A 461 6.94 -15.59 14.43
CA GLN A 461 5.56 -15.77 14.85
C GLN A 461 5.33 -15.08 16.20
N LEU A 462 4.38 -14.14 16.25
CA LEU A 462 3.94 -13.46 17.48
C LEU A 462 2.72 -14.14 18.09
N MET A 463 1.84 -14.69 17.26
CA MET A 463 0.64 -15.41 17.71
C MET A 463 0.47 -16.71 16.94
N PRO A 464 -0.06 -17.77 17.59
CA PRO A 464 -0.48 -18.98 16.89
C PRO A 464 -1.64 -18.70 15.94
N ASP A 465 -1.99 -19.70 15.13
CA ASP A 465 -3.24 -19.67 14.38
C ASP A 465 -4.43 -19.59 15.36
N LEU A 466 -5.19 -18.50 15.26
CA LEU A 466 -6.37 -18.27 16.10
C LEU A 466 -7.65 -18.86 15.50
N GLY A 467 -7.62 -19.36 14.26
CA GLY A 467 -8.78 -19.96 13.58
C GLY A 467 -9.49 -21.04 14.40
N PRO A 468 -8.77 -22.03 14.98
CA PRO A 468 -9.38 -23.04 15.86
C PRO A 468 -10.07 -22.42 17.08
N GLY A 469 -9.45 -21.42 17.72
CA GLY A 469 -10.01 -20.72 18.88
C GLY A 469 -11.25 -19.90 18.53
N ILE A 470 -11.24 -19.20 17.38
CA ILE A 470 -12.39 -18.47 16.85
C ILE A 470 -13.56 -19.40 16.57
N THR A 471 -13.29 -20.61 16.08
CA THR A 471 -14.33 -21.60 15.75
C THR A 471 -14.95 -22.21 17.01
N ALA A 472 -14.12 -22.48 18.03
CA ALA A 472 -14.53 -23.15 19.27
C ALA A 472 -15.28 -22.22 20.24
N ASP A 473 -14.96 -20.92 20.26
CA ASP A 473 -15.58 -19.94 21.15
C ASP A 473 -16.84 -19.34 20.50
N PRO A 474 -18.05 -19.50 21.09
CA PRO A 474 -19.30 -19.00 20.49
C PRO A 474 -19.33 -17.47 20.28
N VAL A 475 -18.67 -16.71 21.16
CA VAL A 475 -18.65 -15.23 21.09
C VAL A 475 -17.73 -14.77 19.96
N LEU A 476 -16.53 -15.37 19.87
CA LEU A 476 -15.59 -15.07 18.79
C LEU A 476 -16.16 -15.52 17.44
N ARG A 477 -16.81 -16.69 17.40
CA ARG A 477 -17.49 -17.20 16.22
C ARG A 477 -18.59 -16.26 15.74
N ALA A 478 -19.45 -15.79 16.64
CA ALA A 478 -20.51 -14.85 16.28
C ALA A 478 -19.96 -13.54 15.69
N ARG A 479 -18.88 -13.00 16.27
CA ARG A 479 -18.20 -11.79 15.73
C ARG A 479 -17.54 -12.05 14.37
N PHE A 480 -16.90 -13.22 14.21
CA PHE A 480 -16.35 -13.64 12.93
C PHE A 480 -17.45 -13.72 11.86
N GLU A 481 -18.56 -14.37 12.18
CA GLU A 481 -19.70 -14.54 11.28
C GLU A 481 -20.35 -13.20 10.92
N GLN A 482 -20.32 -12.18 11.78
CA GLN A 482 -20.87 -10.84 11.49
C GLN A 482 -20.05 -10.02 10.47
N ASP A 483 -18.81 -10.40 10.15
CA ASP A 483 -18.01 -9.66 9.17
C ASP A 483 -18.69 -9.71 7.78
N PRO A 484 -18.88 -8.56 7.08
CA PRO A 484 -19.57 -8.52 5.81
C PRO A 484 -18.99 -9.46 4.73
N ARG A 485 -17.68 -9.70 4.74
CA ARG A 485 -17.00 -10.61 3.80
C ARG A 485 -17.20 -12.08 4.17
N VAL A 486 -17.47 -12.36 5.44
CA VAL A 486 -17.80 -13.71 5.93
C VAL A 486 -19.27 -13.99 5.62
N GLN A 487 -20.15 -13.02 5.88
CA GLN A 487 -21.57 -13.08 5.52
C GLN A 487 -21.79 -13.31 4.02
N SER A 488 -21.00 -12.69 3.14
CA SER A 488 -21.13 -12.93 1.70
C SER A 488 -20.86 -14.40 1.36
N THR A 489 -19.80 -15.00 1.91
CA THR A 489 -19.48 -16.42 1.69
C THR A 489 -20.56 -17.34 2.29
N LEU A 490 -21.05 -17.05 3.50
CA LEU A 490 -22.11 -17.82 4.14
C LEU A 490 -23.42 -17.78 3.36
N ARG A 491 -23.80 -16.62 2.80
CA ARG A 491 -25.01 -16.46 1.97
C ARG A 491 -24.96 -17.26 0.67
N LEU A 492 -23.76 -17.50 0.15
CA LEU A 492 -23.52 -18.36 -1.00
C LEU A 492 -23.45 -19.86 -0.63
N GLY A 493 -23.71 -20.22 0.64
CA GLY A 493 -23.64 -21.60 1.12
C GLY A 493 -22.23 -22.12 1.40
N GLY A 494 -21.22 -21.26 1.29
CA GLY A 494 -19.84 -21.59 1.62
C GLY A 494 -19.57 -21.61 3.13
N THR A 495 -18.54 -22.35 3.55
CA THR A 495 -18.03 -22.31 4.93
C THR A 495 -16.71 -21.55 4.95
N PRO A 496 -16.71 -20.24 5.28
CA PRO A 496 -15.48 -19.46 5.26
C PRO A 496 -14.52 -19.95 6.34
N PRO A 497 -13.22 -20.02 6.05
CA PRO A 497 -12.20 -20.40 7.03
C PRO A 497 -12.18 -19.39 8.18
N ALA A 498 -12.12 -19.88 9.42
CA ALA A 498 -11.97 -19.04 10.59
C ALA A 498 -10.64 -18.27 10.52
N ARG A 499 -10.71 -16.95 10.70
CA ARG A 499 -9.60 -16.02 10.51
C ARG A 499 -9.83 -14.75 11.32
N ILE A 500 -8.77 -14.01 11.59
CA ILE A 500 -8.89 -12.72 12.29
C ILE A 500 -9.48 -11.70 11.30
N THR A 501 -10.71 -11.25 11.58
CA THR A 501 -11.42 -10.21 10.82
C THR A 501 -10.98 -8.81 11.24
N ALA A 502 -11.46 -7.78 10.54
CA ALA A 502 -11.16 -6.39 10.88
C ALA A 502 -11.62 -6.01 12.29
N ASP A 503 -12.82 -6.46 12.69
CA ASP A 503 -13.35 -6.22 14.03
C ASP A 503 -12.50 -6.98 15.08
N LEU A 504 -12.26 -8.27 14.87
CA LEU A 504 -11.47 -9.07 15.80
C LEU A 504 -10.06 -8.51 15.98
N TRP A 505 -9.41 -8.08 14.90
CA TRP A 505 -8.10 -7.42 14.96
C TRP A 505 -8.14 -6.15 15.79
N ARG A 506 -9.09 -5.27 15.48
CA ARG A 506 -9.29 -4.01 16.21
C ARG A 506 -9.45 -4.24 17.70
N GLN A 507 -10.35 -5.15 18.07
CA GLN A 507 -10.61 -5.51 19.46
C GLN A 507 -9.38 -6.10 20.14
N LEU A 508 -8.65 -6.98 19.45
CA LEU A 508 -7.39 -7.53 19.95
C LEU A 508 -6.38 -6.43 20.26
N VAL A 509 -6.19 -5.48 19.34
CA VAL A 509 -5.24 -4.37 19.50
C VAL A 509 -5.63 -3.47 20.67
N VAL A 510 -6.87 -2.97 20.73
CA VAL A 510 -7.26 -2.06 21.82
C VAL A 510 -7.27 -2.75 23.18
N ASN A 511 -7.65 -4.02 23.25
CA ASN A 511 -7.57 -4.79 24.49
C ASN A 511 -6.12 -5.03 24.92
N THR A 512 -5.21 -5.23 23.96
CA THR A 512 -3.78 -5.38 24.23
C THR A 512 -3.20 -4.08 24.77
N LEU A 513 -3.51 -2.93 24.15
CA LEU A 513 -3.07 -1.62 24.65
C LEU A 513 -3.63 -1.35 26.05
N ARG A 514 -4.94 -1.54 26.24
CA ARG A 514 -5.59 -1.33 27.54
C ARG A 514 -4.88 -2.11 28.64
N LYS A 515 -4.61 -3.40 28.42
CA LYS A 515 -3.92 -4.27 29.38
C LYS A 515 -2.46 -3.89 29.57
N SER A 516 -1.72 -3.62 28.49
CA SER A 516 -0.28 -3.35 28.53
C SER A 516 0.05 -2.03 29.25
N PHE A 517 -0.86 -1.07 29.16
CA PHE A 517 -0.71 0.23 29.81
C PHE A 517 -1.53 0.34 31.10
N ASP A 518 -2.09 -0.76 31.62
CA ASP A 518 -2.94 -0.78 32.82
C ASP A 518 -3.95 0.38 32.83
N ALA A 519 -4.63 0.53 31.69
CA ALA A 519 -5.64 1.54 31.45
C ALA A 519 -7.03 0.94 31.61
N GLU A 520 -8.02 1.80 31.90
CA GLU A 520 -9.41 1.40 31.99
C GLU A 520 -10.10 1.46 30.63
N VAL A 521 -9.66 2.39 29.80
CA VAL A 521 -10.16 2.62 28.44
C VAL A 521 -8.99 2.63 27.48
N ALA A 522 -9.18 2.01 26.32
CA ALA A 522 -8.31 2.24 25.17
C ALA A 522 -9.13 2.73 23.99
N LEU A 523 -8.65 3.77 23.32
CA LEU A 523 -9.27 4.35 22.15
C LEU A 523 -8.23 4.59 21.05
N LEU A 524 -8.56 4.20 19.82
CA LEU A 524 -7.70 4.39 18.66
C LEU A 524 -8.52 4.95 17.51
N PRO A 525 -7.89 5.67 16.55
CA PRO A 525 -8.51 5.88 15.26
C PRO A 525 -8.93 4.53 14.69
N HIS A 526 -9.96 4.52 13.85
CA HIS A 526 -10.40 3.29 13.22
C HIS A 526 -9.26 2.63 12.43
N LEU A 527 -8.74 1.51 12.95
CA LEU A 527 -7.60 0.82 12.35
C LEU A 527 -7.98 0.31 10.96
N SER A 528 -7.25 0.76 9.95
CA SER A 528 -7.40 0.23 8.61
C SER A 528 -6.85 -1.20 8.58
N PHE A 529 -7.74 -2.17 8.36
CA PHE A 529 -7.38 -3.57 8.25
C PHE A 529 -7.61 -4.01 6.80
N PRO A 530 -6.55 -4.01 5.97
CA PRO A 530 -6.70 -4.24 4.54
C PRO A 530 -7.16 -5.67 4.21
N TRP A 531 -6.72 -6.67 4.98
CA TRP A 531 -6.98 -8.10 4.73
C TRP A 531 -7.18 -8.88 6.03
N ALA A 532 -7.93 -9.99 5.96
CA ALA A 532 -8.09 -10.91 7.07
C ALA A 532 -6.82 -11.76 7.25
N LEU A 533 -6.42 -12.01 8.50
CA LEU A 533 -5.23 -12.81 8.80
C LEU A 533 -5.63 -14.26 9.04
N THR A 534 -5.07 -15.18 8.26
CA THR A 534 -5.30 -16.62 8.42
C THR A 534 -4.00 -17.31 8.82
N GLY A 535 -4.08 -18.30 9.70
CA GLY A 535 -2.90 -18.98 10.22
C GLY A 535 -2.15 -18.17 11.29
N PRO A 536 -0.92 -18.58 11.63
CA PRO A 536 -0.11 -17.88 12.63
C PRO A 536 0.25 -16.46 12.20
N VAL A 537 0.14 -15.50 13.12
CA VAL A 537 0.48 -14.09 12.86
C VAL A 537 1.94 -13.82 13.19
N THR A 538 2.68 -13.38 12.19
CA THR A 538 4.08 -12.95 12.29
C THR A 538 4.20 -11.48 12.69
N ARG A 539 5.39 -11.07 13.13
CA ARG A 539 5.70 -9.65 13.40
C ARG A 539 5.50 -8.79 12.15
N LEU A 540 5.84 -9.31 10.98
CA LEU A 540 5.64 -8.64 9.70
C LEU A 540 4.16 -8.35 9.44
N GLU A 541 3.29 -9.33 9.62
CA GLU A 541 1.84 -9.17 9.42
C GLU A 541 1.22 -8.25 10.46
N ALA A 542 1.64 -8.36 11.72
CA ALA A 542 1.18 -7.47 12.78
C ALA A 542 1.57 -6.02 12.48
N ALA A 543 2.83 -5.76 12.11
CA ALA A 543 3.30 -4.43 11.73
C ALA A 543 2.62 -3.91 10.45
N ALA A 544 2.35 -4.77 9.46
CA ALA A 544 1.56 -4.42 8.29
C ALA A 544 0.13 -3.98 8.63
N ASN A 545 -0.44 -4.45 9.73
CA ASN A 545 -1.81 -4.10 10.17
C ASN A 545 -1.84 -3.05 11.30
N LEU A 546 -0.68 -2.68 11.86
CA LEU A 546 -0.50 -1.69 12.92
C LEU A 546 0.33 -0.50 12.50
N ASN A 547 0.58 -0.34 11.20
CA ASN A 547 1.28 0.82 10.70
C ASN A 547 0.33 2.04 10.66
N LEU A 548 0.08 2.51 11.88
CA LEU A 548 -0.25 3.88 12.17
C LEU A 548 1.07 4.61 12.48
N PRO A 549 1.19 5.86 12.04
CA PRO A 549 2.36 6.69 12.32
C PRO A 549 2.36 7.17 13.79
N ASP A 550 1.32 6.85 14.53
CA ASP A 550 0.94 7.36 15.83
C ASP A 550 1.84 6.93 17.00
N GLU A 551 1.95 7.81 17.99
CA GLU A 551 2.53 7.50 19.30
C GLU A 551 1.44 7.06 20.26
N VAL A 552 1.66 5.95 20.98
CA VAL A 552 0.76 5.54 22.06
C VAL A 552 1.01 6.45 23.28
N GLN A 553 -0.07 7.01 23.80
CA GLN A 553 -0.08 7.97 24.90
C GLN A 553 -1.07 7.56 25.97
N VAL A 554 -0.74 7.86 27.22
CA VAL A 554 -1.65 7.68 28.34
C VAL A 554 -2.07 9.05 28.87
N VAL A 555 -3.38 9.23 29.00
CA VAL A 555 -4.00 10.43 29.55
C VAL A 555 -4.89 10.07 30.73
N GLU A 556 -5.00 10.99 31.69
CA GLU A 556 -5.95 10.87 32.79
C GLU A 556 -7.11 11.82 32.58
N LEU A 557 -8.33 11.29 32.59
CA LEU A 557 -9.56 12.05 32.46
C LEU A 557 -10.26 12.17 33.81
N THR A 558 -10.89 13.31 34.10
CA THR A 558 -11.86 13.40 35.20
C THR A 558 -13.13 12.63 34.84
N GLY A 559 -13.97 12.30 35.83
CA GLY A 559 -15.28 11.70 35.54
C GLY A 559 -16.18 12.54 34.64
N GLU A 560 -16.09 13.88 34.70
CA GLU A 560 -16.78 14.78 33.78
C GLU A 560 -16.27 14.63 32.34
N GLN A 561 -14.94 14.64 32.14
CA GLN A 561 -14.32 14.43 30.83
C GLN A 561 -14.63 13.03 30.30
N MET A 562 -14.60 12.00 31.15
CA MET A 562 -14.92 10.63 30.77
C MET A 562 -16.38 10.48 30.33
N LYS A 563 -17.31 11.15 31.04
CA LYS A 563 -18.72 11.20 30.64
C LYS A 563 -18.94 11.96 29.32
N ALA A 564 -18.23 13.07 29.13
CA ALA A 564 -18.23 13.82 27.87
C ALA A 564 -17.66 12.98 26.71
N LEU A 565 -16.58 12.23 26.95
CA LEU A 565 -16.02 11.30 25.99
C LEU A 565 -17.03 10.22 25.62
N ALA A 566 -17.64 9.57 26.61
CA ALA A 566 -18.62 8.50 26.40
C ALA A 566 -19.88 8.97 25.63
N GLY A 567 -20.26 10.24 25.79
CA GLY A 567 -21.36 10.87 25.04
C GLY A 567 -20.96 11.45 23.67
N SER A 568 -19.68 11.40 23.29
CA SER A 568 -19.20 11.99 22.05
C SER A 568 -19.56 11.13 20.83
N ALA A 569 -20.14 11.76 19.81
CA ALA A 569 -20.42 11.11 18.53
C ALA A 569 -19.15 10.55 17.86
N VAL A 570 -17.98 11.14 18.15
CA VAL A 570 -16.68 10.74 17.60
C VAL A 570 -16.31 9.30 17.99
N LEU A 571 -16.77 8.78 19.14
CA LEU A 571 -16.48 7.40 19.55
C LEU A 571 -16.99 6.36 18.57
N SER A 572 -18.09 6.64 17.86
CA SER A 572 -18.64 5.75 16.82
C SER A 572 -17.70 5.58 15.62
N GLU A 573 -16.78 6.54 15.42
CA GLU A 573 -15.77 6.53 14.37
C GLU A 573 -14.43 5.94 14.85
N MET A 574 -14.36 5.46 16.09
CA MET A 574 -13.13 4.99 16.75
C MET A 574 -13.18 3.50 17.07
N THR A 575 -12.01 2.93 17.29
CA THR A 575 -11.91 1.61 17.92
C THR A 575 -11.77 1.81 19.42
N VAL A 576 -12.73 1.32 20.19
CA VAL A 576 -12.77 1.53 21.65
C VAL A 576 -12.96 0.21 22.40
N THR A 577 -12.36 0.12 23.58
CA THR A 577 -12.67 -0.91 24.59
C THR A 577 -12.68 -0.28 25.98
N GLY A 578 -13.42 -0.90 26.89
CA GLY A 578 -13.56 -0.45 28.27
C GLY A 578 -14.64 0.61 28.48
N ILE A 579 -15.29 1.12 27.43
CA ILE A 579 -16.50 1.96 27.51
C ILE A 579 -17.71 1.13 27.09
N GLY A 580 -18.80 1.23 27.84
CA GLY A 580 -20.10 0.67 27.50
C GLY A 580 -21.24 1.60 27.91
N ALA A 581 -22.48 1.11 27.82
CA ALA A 581 -23.65 1.80 28.33
C ALA A 581 -24.69 0.77 28.80
N ASP A 582 -25.50 1.16 29.78
CA ASP A 582 -26.73 0.50 30.20
C ASP A 582 -27.91 1.50 30.21
N ASP A 583 -29.04 1.10 30.79
CA ASP A 583 -30.24 1.94 30.90
C ASP A 583 -30.01 3.18 31.79
N ASP A 584 -29.04 3.13 32.71
CA ASP A 584 -28.72 4.20 33.67
C ASP A 584 -27.62 5.14 33.16
N GLY A 585 -26.89 4.75 32.10
CA GLY A 585 -26.00 5.63 31.34
C GLY A 585 -24.66 5.00 30.95
N PRO A 586 -23.62 5.82 30.72
CA PRO A 586 -22.32 5.32 30.28
C PRO A 586 -21.54 4.63 31.40
N LEU A 587 -20.89 3.53 31.03
CA LEU A 587 -20.10 2.67 31.92
C LEU A 587 -18.63 2.66 31.49
N VAL A 588 -17.73 2.55 32.47
CA VAL A 588 -16.32 2.18 32.23
C VAL A 588 -16.09 0.83 32.88
N LEU A 589 -15.64 -0.18 32.13
CA LEU A 589 -15.44 -1.56 32.62
C LEU A 589 -16.66 -2.14 33.37
N GLY A 590 -17.86 -1.77 32.95
CA GLY A 590 -19.12 -2.23 33.55
C GLY A 590 -19.55 -1.51 34.83
N ARG A 591 -18.86 -0.44 35.24
CA ARG A 591 -19.24 0.41 36.39
C ARG A 591 -19.65 1.82 35.93
N PRO A 592 -20.65 2.45 36.58
CA PRO A 592 -21.05 3.82 36.27
C PRO A 592 -19.88 4.80 36.39
N ILE A 593 -19.83 5.78 35.49
CA ILE A 593 -18.81 6.84 35.54
C ILE A 593 -19.05 7.75 36.76
N ALA A 594 -18.13 7.71 37.72
CA ALA A 594 -18.14 8.53 38.92
C ALA A 594 -17.43 9.88 38.67
N LEU A 595 -18.15 10.99 38.89
CA LEU A 595 -17.65 12.35 38.60
C LEU A 595 -16.36 12.74 39.34
N ARG A 596 -16.11 12.13 40.51
CA ARG A 596 -14.94 12.41 41.36
C ARG A 596 -13.73 11.52 41.08
N GLU A 597 -13.89 10.50 40.24
CA GLU A 597 -12.80 9.58 39.91
C GLU A 597 -11.93 10.10 38.75
N ARG A 598 -10.74 9.53 38.65
CA ARG A 598 -9.82 9.69 37.53
C ARG A 598 -9.83 8.40 36.73
N TYR A 599 -9.89 8.54 35.41
CA TYR A 599 -9.92 7.43 34.48
C TYR A 599 -8.64 7.43 33.67
N ARG A 600 -7.95 6.28 33.65
CA ARG A 600 -6.74 6.11 32.86
C ARG A 600 -7.10 5.64 31.46
N VAL A 601 -6.77 6.46 30.46
CA VAL A 601 -7.13 6.24 29.07
C VAL A 601 -5.86 6.14 28.22
N VAL A 602 -5.69 5.02 27.51
CA VAL A 602 -4.64 4.89 26.50
C VAL A 602 -5.20 5.24 25.13
N THR A 603 -4.47 6.09 24.41
CA THR A 603 -4.86 6.65 23.11
C THR A 603 -3.65 6.83 22.21
N THR A 604 -3.84 7.36 21.02
CA THR A 604 -2.74 7.91 20.22
C THR A 604 -2.67 9.44 20.27
N ASP A 605 -1.49 9.96 19.96
CA ASP A 605 -1.27 11.39 19.68
C ASP A 605 -2.22 11.91 18.60
N ALA A 606 -2.50 11.12 17.56
CA ALA A 606 -3.42 11.48 16.49
C ALA A 606 -4.84 11.74 16.99
N VAL A 607 -5.34 10.92 17.91
CA VAL A 607 -6.67 11.14 18.50
C VAL A 607 -6.65 12.31 19.47
N ARG A 608 -5.57 12.47 20.24
CA ARG A 608 -5.43 13.57 21.20
C ARG A 608 -5.49 14.94 20.53
N VAL A 609 -4.94 15.07 19.31
CA VAL A 609 -4.96 16.33 18.56
C VAL A 609 -6.20 16.50 17.68
N ASP A 610 -7.19 15.60 17.75
CA ASP A 610 -8.46 15.77 17.04
C ASP A 610 -9.19 17.02 17.58
N PRO A 611 -9.47 18.04 16.74
CA PRO A 611 -10.13 19.27 17.18
C PRO A 611 -11.50 19.05 17.81
N ARG A 612 -12.17 17.93 17.49
CA ARG A 612 -13.48 17.56 18.05
C ARG A 612 -13.38 17.03 19.48
N LEU A 613 -12.19 16.64 19.93
CA LEU A 613 -11.91 16.14 21.27
C LEU A 613 -11.05 17.08 22.12
N LYS A 614 -10.69 18.26 21.60
CA LYS A 614 -9.77 19.20 22.27
C LYS A 614 -10.20 19.62 23.69
N ASP A 615 -11.50 19.68 23.94
CA ASP A 615 -12.08 20.10 25.23
C ASP A 615 -12.27 18.91 26.19
N ILE A 616 -12.13 17.68 25.67
CA ILE A 616 -12.29 16.43 26.41
C ILE A 616 -10.93 15.85 26.79
N LEU A 617 -10.02 15.75 25.81
CA LEU A 617 -8.69 15.17 25.98
C LEU A 617 -7.68 16.27 26.36
N PRO A 618 -6.89 16.08 27.43
CA PRO A 618 -5.93 17.10 27.86
C PRO A 618 -4.80 17.30 26.83
N ALA A 619 -4.32 18.54 26.73
CA ALA A 619 -3.19 18.88 25.87
C ALA A 619 -1.87 18.23 26.32
N THR A 620 -1.73 17.96 27.63
CA THR A 620 -0.58 17.25 28.21
C THR A 620 -0.89 15.77 28.39
N ALA A 621 0.00 14.90 27.92
CA ALA A 621 -0.08 13.46 28.10
C ALA A 621 1.23 12.93 28.69
N GLN A 622 1.16 11.80 29.41
CA GLN A 622 2.37 11.04 29.71
C GLN A 622 2.74 10.24 28.46
N THR A 623 3.73 10.74 27.71
CA THR A 623 4.30 10.00 26.60
C THR A 623 5.06 8.81 27.16
N THR A 624 4.51 7.61 26.96
CA THR A 624 5.08 6.37 27.48
C THR A 624 5.65 5.58 26.31
N PHE A 625 6.77 6.02 25.75
CA PHE A 625 7.42 5.27 24.67
C PHE A 625 7.97 3.94 25.20
N VAL A 626 7.44 2.82 24.73
CA VAL A 626 8.17 1.56 24.67
C VAL A 626 8.86 1.49 23.30
N HIS A 627 9.99 2.18 23.19
CA HIS A 627 10.93 1.95 22.11
C HIS A 627 11.74 0.70 22.49
N THR A 628 11.36 -0.51 22.10
CA THR A 628 12.32 -1.62 22.13
C THR A 628 13.30 -1.44 20.97
N ARG A 629 14.27 -0.57 21.22
CA ARG A 629 15.53 -0.46 20.49
C ARG A 629 16.33 -1.71 20.85
N ASN A 630 16.58 -2.58 19.88
CA ASN A 630 17.61 -3.63 19.90
C ASN A 630 17.99 -4.20 21.29
N GLY A 631 17.24 -5.14 21.87
CA GLY A 631 17.77 -6.12 22.85
C GLY A 631 18.68 -5.60 23.98
N ARG A 632 18.58 -4.33 24.36
CA ARG A 632 19.27 -3.74 25.51
C ARG A 632 18.25 -2.93 26.27
N GLU A 633 17.89 -3.46 27.42
CA GLU A 633 17.22 -2.73 28.48
C GLU A 633 18.10 -1.55 28.88
N ASP A 634 17.74 -0.35 28.43
CA ASP A 634 18.16 0.87 29.11
C ASP A 634 16.95 1.39 29.88
N ALA A 635 16.93 1.03 31.16
CA ALA A 635 16.06 1.61 32.16
C ALA A 635 16.61 2.99 32.58
N ALA A 636 15.77 4.01 32.48
CA ALA A 636 15.80 5.20 33.34
C ALA A 636 14.36 5.74 33.41
N ALA A 637 13.73 5.99 34.56
CA ALA A 637 14.23 6.06 35.93
C ALA A 637 13.15 5.59 36.94
N GLY A 638 13.59 4.92 38.01
CA GLY A 638 12.78 4.55 39.18
C GLY A 638 12.95 3.10 39.67
N SER A 639 14.15 2.70 40.10
CA SER A 639 14.45 1.37 40.67
C SER A 639 13.76 1.11 42.04
N PRO A 640 13.75 -0.11 42.62
CA PRO A 640 13.84 -1.46 42.03
C PRO A 640 12.65 -2.35 42.44
N VAL A 641 12.16 -3.22 41.56
CA VAL A 641 11.41 -4.42 41.98
C VAL A 641 12.11 -5.64 41.41
N LYS A 642 12.93 -6.27 42.26
CA LYS A 642 13.22 -7.69 42.14
C LYS A 642 11.92 -8.43 42.45
N LEU A 643 11.58 -9.46 41.66
CA LEU A 643 11.43 -10.82 42.19
C LEU A 643 11.07 -11.83 41.08
N ARG A 644 11.91 -12.86 41.08
CA ARG A 644 11.79 -14.23 40.53
C ARG A 644 11.27 -14.42 39.11
#